data_AF-A0A927HD83-F1
#
_entry.id   AF-A0A927HD83-F1
#
_cell.length_a   1.000
_cell.length_b   1.000
_cell.length_c   1.000
_cell.angle_alpha   90.00
_cell.angle_beta   90.00
_cell.angle_gamma   90.00
#
_symmetry.space_group_name_H-M   'P 1'
#
loop_
_entity.id
_entity.type
_entity.pdbx_description
1 polymer ?
#
loop_
_entity_poly.entity_id
_entity_poly.type
_entity_poly.pdbx_seq_one_letter_code
_entity_poly.pdbx_strand_id
1 'polypeptide(L)'
;MTQRYVVVDLETTGNSVKKGDRIIQFAAVVVENNQIVDAYSTFINPEQPLSPFIEELTGIQSSQLVDAPRFSEVAPKIAEVLQDGCFVAHNVLFDLTFLQDEFLHNGFEPFYCSTIDTVELAKIIRPQATSFKLSHLAEEEGLAHDRPHQADSDAEVTAQLFINFCEELRKLPLVTLKQLYRLSYSLKSEISELLALILKERMSVSPIHYPHLQIHKGIAIRKPETVSKTSYDGEASYPQSAEEKIALLNQAFPHFELRNDQLKMMDAAYHIFNDEKIAIIEAGTGLGKTLGYLVPAAFCALEHHEPIIVSTYTIELQNQLIHKELANLHKMLPFELKTAVLKGRPNYISLAQFDRALRTKDDNYETALIKMQILVWLLETETGDKDELNMTAGGELFWERLQSVKSTSNEHERSWQNFDFYERAKENAKDADLIVTNHAFLMSDFFSNNGKGMSNSLLIIDEAHQLENAALKHLGSSIDYVSLKMMINKLGFYDQKQLLYKLLNMVGNLGGNISNREADNLLHDAIYEIEQFFQLLSKACEDFQKNMHNKNAVALHTILKSHGNSQPLTHLAERLHKQLQTLSSYLLENAAYVTEHGQPGKTQLFHLSEIESIAEFFKSRAGNFLEYFLRNKDSFLYWVEWHKNSPGQYVYLYSQPISGGQELWHRFFAQQNSVILTSSTLTVKGSFEYIKNKLGLHHHDIETYSFPSPFRYKEKVKLLVASDIAEVNKVSQAQYVKQIAEYIEQSALACKGRMLVLFTSQEMLRDVHESLRELSSLEDFNLLSQGISSNSKTRLIKYFQNFDKSILLGTSSFWDGLDLPGETLQCLMIVRLPFSPPNEPLTEARCDQIRAEGRNPFTEYALPEAIMRFRQGFGRLIRTNDDKGIFIVCDRRIVTTQYGKDFLLSIPDVAVNEVNLHDVQNSIKQWLK
;
A
#
# COMPACT_ATOMS: atom_id res chain seq x y z
N MET A 1 21.49 2.82 42.57
CA MET A 1 20.16 2.24 42.73
C MET A 1 19.90 1.43 41.49
N THR A 2 19.52 0.16 41.65
CA THR A 2 19.04 -0.71 40.56
C THR A 2 17.75 -0.12 40.03
N GLN A 3 17.60 -0.03 38.70
CA GLN A 3 16.39 0.52 38.11
C GLN A 3 15.31 -0.56 38.11
N ARG A 4 14.15 -0.21 38.67
CA ARG A 4 13.00 -1.09 38.85
C ARG A 4 11.96 -0.78 37.78
N TYR A 5 11.57 -1.78 37.01
CA TYR A 5 10.49 -1.69 36.02
C TYR A 5 9.33 -2.58 36.47
N VAL A 6 8.12 -2.08 36.33
CA VAL A 6 6.90 -2.82 36.65
C VAL A 6 6.08 -2.91 35.37
N VAL A 7 6.08 -4.10 34.79
CA VAL A 7 5.39 -4.40 33.54
C VAL A 7 3.96 -4.80 33.86
N VAL A 8 3.00 -4.02 33.39
CA VAL A 8 1.58 -4.13 33.76
C VAL A 8 0.76 -4.47 32.52
N ASP A 9 -0.23 -5.32 32.71
CA ASP A 9 -1.28 -5.61 31.75
C ASP A 9 -2.63 -5.70 32.47
N LEU A 10 -3.70 -5.27 31.80
CA LEU A 10 -5.05 -5.23 32.33
C LEU A 10 -6.04 -5.88 31.35
N GLU A 11 -6.91 -6.73 31.89
CA GLU A 11 -8.13 -7.10 31.20
C GLU A 11 -9.30 -6.25 31.71
N THR A 12 -10.19 -5.85 30.82
CA THR A 12 -11.28 -4.90 31.10
C THR A 12 -12.63 -5.35 30.53
N THR A 13 -13.72 -4.79 31.04
CA THR A 13 -15.08 -5.06 30.50
C THR A 13 -15.34 -4.42 29.12
N GLY A 14 -14.39 -3.65 28.60
CA GLY A 14 -14.51 -2.89 27.36
C GLY A 14 -13.32 -1.94 27.17
N ASN A 15 -13.38 -1.04 26.18
CA ASN A 15 -12.21 -0.28 25.74
C ASN A 15 -12.19 1.19 26.18
N SER A 16 -13.12 1.65 27.02
CA SER A 16 -13.19 3.05 27.41
C SER A 16 -13.72 3.28 28.82
N VAL A 17 -12.85 3.82 29.68
CA VAL A 17 -13.25 4.38 31.00
C VAL A 17 -14.43 5.36 30.90
N LYS A 18 -14.51 6.15 29.81
CA LYS A 18 -15.61 7.13 29.60
C LYS A 18 -16.98 6.49 29.40
N LYS A 19 -17.03 5.21 29.02
CA LYS A 19 -18.27 4.44 28.87
C LYS A 19 -18.67 3.70 30.16
N GLY A 20 -17.85 3.80 31.21
CA GLY A 20 -18.01 3.02 32.43
C GLY A 20 -17.40 1.62 32.35
N ASP A 21 -16.50 1.35 31.40
CA ASP A 21 -15.76 0.09 31.37
C ASP A 21 -14.80 0.02 32.56
N ARG A 22 -14.67 -1.17 33.17
CA ARG A 22 -13.97 -1.40 34.44
C ARG A 22 -12.91 -2.51 34.28
N ILE A 23 -11.94 -2.56 35.19
CA ILE A 23 -10.90 -3.62 35.22
C ILE A 23 -11.48 -4.93 35.75
N ILE A 24 -11.16 -6.06 35.09
CA ILE A 24 -11.56 -7.43 35.50
C ILE A 24 -10.37 -8.30 35.91
N GLN A 25 -9.17 -8.00 35.43
CA GLN A 25 -7.93 -8.64 35.88
C GLN A 25 -6.81 -7.61 35.88
N PHE A 26 -5.98 -7.65 36.92
CA PHE A 26 -4.74 -6.89 37.01
C PHE A 26 -3.58 -7.87 37.05
N ALA A 27 -2.52 -7.60 36.28
CA ALA A 27 -1.24 -8.28 36.42
C ALA A 27 -0.08 -7.31 36.36
N ALA A 28 0.98 -7.63 37.12
CA ALA A 28 2.22 -6.91 37.14
C ALA A 28 3.41 -7.86 37.30
N VAL A 29 4.46 -7.64 36.51
CA VAL A 29 5.73 -8.37 36.56
C VAL A 29 6.85 -7.39 36.83
N VAL A 30 7.63 -7.64 37.87
CA VAL A 30 8.73 -6.75 38.30
C VAL A 30 10.02 -7.21 37.65
N VAL A 31 10.66 -6.29 36.92
CA VAL A 31 11.94 -6.50 36.25
C VAL A 31 13.01 -5.64 36.89
N GLU A 32 14.06 -6.27 37.40
CA GLU A 32 15.25 -5.63 37.94
C GLU A 32 16.51 -6.29 37.35
N ASN A 33 17.52 -5.50 36.99
CA ASN A 33 18.76 -6.00 36.39
C ASN A 33 18.52 -6.90 35.16
N ASN A 34 17.53 -6.57 34.31
CA ASN A 34 17.15 -7.37 33.15
C ASN A 34 16.66 -8.79 33.49
N GLN A 35 16.16 -9.02 34.71
CA GLN A 35 15.58 -10.29 35.13
C GLN A 35 14.23 -10.07 35.79
N ILE A 36 13.29 -11.00 35.57
CA ILE A 36 12.02 -11.03 36.30
C ILE A 36 12.32 -11.47 37.74
N VAL A 37 11.97 -10.65 38.72
CA VAL A 37 12.25 -10.89 40.14
C VAL A 37 11.00 -11.11 40.99
N ASP A 38 9.84 -10.67 40.53
CA ASP A 38 8.56 -10.83 41.22
C ASP A 38 7.39 -10.73 40.21
N ALA A 39 6.23 -11.28 40.57
CA ALA A 39 5.01 -11.20 39.76
C ALA A 39 3.77 -11.22 40.67
N TYR A 40 2.76 -10.43 40.31
CA TYR A 40 1.50 -10.30 41.03
C TYR A 40 0.33 -10.26 40.04
N SER A 41 -0.68 -11.11 40.23
CA SER A 41 -1.92 -11.07 39.45
C SER A 41 -3.14 -11.30 40.34
N THR A 42 -4.25 -10.63 40.02
CA THR A 42 -5.52 -10.80 40.71
C THR A 42 -6.68 -10.55 39.76
N PHE A 43 -7.75 -11.33 39.91
CA PHE A 43 -9.06 -10.99 39.36
C PHE A 43 -9.67 -9.85 40.18
N ILE A 44 -10.51 -9.05 39.55
CA ILE A 44 -11.18 -7.90 40.15
C ILE A 44 -12.65 -7.94 39.79
N ASN A 45 -13.53 -7.80 40.78
CA ASN A 45 -14.96 -7.70 40.54
C ASN A 45 -15.28 -6.31 39.93
N PRO A 46 -15.77 -6.22 38.68
CA PRO A 46 -16.05 -4.95 38.02
C PRO A 46 -17.39 -4.33 38.46
N GLU A 47 -18.13 -4.98 39.37
CA GLU A 47 -19.46 -4.59 39.85
C GLU A 47 -20.50 -4.40 38.72
N GLN A 48 -20.26 -5.00 37.55
CA GLN A 48 -21.14 -4.99 36.38
C GLN A 48 -21.04 -6.30 35.59
N PRO A 49 -22.09 -6.70 34.83
CA PRO A 49 -22.04 -7.92 34.04
C PRO A 49 -21.05 -7.83 32.88
N LEU A 50 -20.37 -8.93 32.56
CA LEU A 50 -19.53 -9.01 31.36
C LEU A 50 -20.40 -9.31 30.14
N SER A 51 -19.99 -8.76 28.99
CA SER A 51 -20.58 -9.14 27.71
C SER A 51 -19.99 -10.47 27.22
N PRO A 52 -20.75 -11.30 26.48
CA PRO A 52 -20.25 -12.56 25.92
C PRO A 52 -18.98 -12.38 25.07
N PHE A 53 -18.87 -11.24 24.37
CA PHE A 53 -17.68 -10.89 23.58
C PHE A 53 -16.40 -10.81 24.44
N ILE A 54 -16.47 -10.23 25.64
CA ILE A 54 -15.30 -10.11 26.53
C ILE A 54 -14.96 -11.46 27.16
N GLU A 55 -15.96 -12.28 27.49
CA GLU A 55 -15.72 -13.64 27.99
C GLU A 55 -15.03 -14.52 26.93
N GLU A 56 -15.43 -14.41 25.66
CA GLU A 56 -14.77 -15.11 24.54
C GLU A 56 -13.36 -14.58 24.28
N LEU A 57 -13.17 -13.25 24.32
CA LEU A 57 -11.88 -12.61 24.06
C LEU A 57 -10.83 -12.97 25.12
N THR A 58 -11.20 -12.90 26.40
CA THR A 58 -10.26 -13.03 27.54
C THR A 58 -10.22 -14.44 28.13
N GLY A 59 -11.24 -15.25 27.83
CA GLY A 59 -11.46 -16.53 28.49
C GLY A 59 -11.89 -16.41 29.97
N ILE A 60 -12.12 -15.20 30.49
CA ILE A 60 -12.56 -14.95 31.87
C ILE A 60 -14.09 -15.01 31.92
N GLN A 61 -14.64 -15.92 32.73
CA GLN A 61 -16.08 -16.07 32.90
C GLN A 61 -16.62 -15.18 34.02
N SER A 62 -17.83 -14.64 33.85
CA SER A 62 -18.53 -13.85 34.87
C SER A 62 -18.58 -14.53 36.24
N SER A 63 -18.70 -15.86 36.27
CA SER A 63 -18.72 -16.66 37.51
C SER A 63 -17.43 -16.56 38.32
N GLN A 64 -16.28 -16.35 37.69
CA GLN A 64 -14.98 -16.20 38.34
C GLN A 64 -14.83 -14.83 39.02
N LEU A 65 -15.57 -13.82 38.55
CA LEU A 65 -15.47 -12.44 39.00
C LEU A 65 -16.43 -12.09 40.14
N VAL A 66 -17.48 -12.90 40.35
CA VAL A 66 -18.45 -12.67 41.44
C VAL A 66 -17.77 -12.71 42.82
N ASP A 67 -16.91 -13.70 43.03
CA ASP A 67 -16.19 -13.91 44.29
C ASP A 67 -14.81 -13.22 44.33
N ALA A 68 -14.44 -12.51 43.25
CA ALA A 68 -13.20 -11.74 43.20
C ALA A 68 -13.27 -10.49 44.10
N PRO A 69 -12.15 -10.02 44.65
CA PRO A 69 -12.12 -8.79 45.45
C PRO A 69 -12.51 -7.58 44.60
N ARG A 70 -13.07 -6.55 45.25
CA ARG A 70 -13.29 -5.25 44.62
C ARG A 70 -11.96 -4.51 44.46
N PHE A 71 -11.90 -3.57 43.52
CA PHE A 71 -10.68 -2.79 43.31
C PHE A 71 -10.19 -2.09 44.58
N SER A 72 -11.09 -1.52 45.39
CA SER A 72 -10.73 -0.86 46.66
C SER A 72 -10.02 -1.78 47.68
N GLU A 73 -10.23 -3.09 47.60
CA GLU A 73 -9.60 -4.08 48.48
C GLU A 73 -8.16 -4.41 48.04
N VAL A 74 -7.90 -4.39 46.72
CA VAL A 74 -6.58 -4.71 46.14
C VAL A 74 -5.73 -3.47 45.84
N ALA A 75 -6.34 -2.28 45.79
CA ALA A 75 -5.67 -1.01 45.48
C ALA A 75 -4.41 -0.74 46.33
N PRO A 76 -4.39 -0.96 47.67
CA PRO A 76 -3.17 -0.78 48.46
C PRO A 76 -2.02 -1.69 48.02
N LYS A 77 -2.32 -2.93 47.63
CA LYS A 77 -1.32 -3.89 47.17
C LYS A 77 -0.80 -3.54 45.78
N ILE A 78 -1.69 -3.11 44.89
CA ILE A 78 -1.30 -2.62 43.55
C ILE A 78 -0.38 -1.40 43.68
N ALA A 79 -0.73 -0.45 44.56
CA ALA A 79 0.11 0.73 44.80
C ALA A 79 1.50 0.37 45.36
N GLU A 80 1.58 -0.61 46.28
CA GLU A 80 2.86 -1.15 46.78
C GLU A 80 3.70 -1.75 45.65
N VAL A 81 3.09 -2.55 44.77
CA VAL A 81 3.79 -3.17 43.62
C VAL A 81 4.31 -2.11 42.65
N LEU A 82 3.59 -1.01 42.44
CA LEU A 82 3.99 0.08 41.54
C LEU A 82 5.03 1.05 42.15
N GLN A 83 5.22 1.03 43.46
CA GLN A 83 6.03 2.01 44.18
C GLN A 83 7.50 2.05 43.70
N ASP A 84 8.03 3.25 43.47
CA ASP A 84 9.43 3.50 43.05
C ASP A 84 9.86 2.76 41.76
N GLY A 85 8.88 2.31 40.95
CA GLY A 85 9.09 1.63 39.67
C GLY A 85 8.70 2.48 38.46
N CYS A 86 9.35 2.22 37.33
CA CYS A 86 8.91 2.72 36.02
C CYS A 86 7.79 1.81 35.49
N PHE A 87 6.65 2.41 35.12
CA PHE A 87 5.48 1.69 34.61
C PHE A 87 5.69 1.32 33.14
N VAL A 88 5.71 0.03 32.85
CA VAL A 88 5.91 -0.50 31.49
C VAL A 88 4.64 -1.21 31.08
N ALA A 89 4.17 -1.02 29.85
CA ALA A 89 3.03 -1.80 29.33
C ALA A 89 3.08 -1.88 27.81
N HIS A 90 2.26 -2.75 27.22
CA HIS A 90 2.11 -2.88 25.78
C HIS A 90 0.94 -2.03 25.28
N ASN A 91 1.19 -0.73 25.07
CA ASN A 91 0.23 0.39 24.96
C ASN A 91 -0.12 1.08 26.29
N VAL A 92 0.90 1.62 26.97
CA VAL A 92 0.80 2.32 28.27
C VAL A 92 -0.40 3.24 28.44
N LEU A 93 -0.76 4.01 27.40
CA LEU A 93 -1.87 4.95 27.50
C LEU A 93 -3.19 4.26 27.85
N PHE A 94 -3.38 3.01 27.42
CA PHE A 94 -4.56 2.22 27.76
C PHE A 94 -4.53 1.83 29.25
N ASP A 95 -3.54 1.03 29.65
CA ASP A 95 -3.45 0.45 30.99
C ASP A 95 -3.38 1.52 32.08
N LEU A 96 -2.55 2.53 31.86
CA LEU A 96 -2.35 3.61 32.83
C LEU A 96 -3.63 4.43 33.03
N THR A 97 -4.39 4.68 31.95
CA THR A 97 -5.64 5.46 32.05
C THR A 97 -6.69 4.68 32.83
N PHE A 98 -6.87 3.39 32.54
CA PHE A 98 -7.79 2.54 33.30
C PHE A 98 -7.39 2.45 34.77
N LEU A 99 -6.11 2.23 35.04
CA LEU A 99 -5.65 2.09 36.41
C LEU A 99 -5.78 3.38 37.21
N GLN A 100 -5.42 4.53 36.65
CA GLN A 100 -5.62 5.83 37.31
C GLN A 100 -7.09 6.15 37.56
N ASP A 101 -7.97 5.89 36.59
CA ASP A 101 -9.41 6.13 36.75
C ASP A 101 -10.00 5.26 37.86
N GLU A 102 -9.61 4.00 37.93
CA GLU A 102 -10.10 3.07 38.96
C GLU A 102 -9.58 3.43 40.36
N PHE A 103 -8.34 3.91 40.50
CA PHE A 103 -7.84 4.49 41.75
C PHE A 103 -8.66 5.70 42.20
N LEU A 104 -8.89 6.67 41.30
CA LEU A 104 -9.67 7.87 41.59
C LEU A 104 -11.13 7.54 41.96
N HIS A 105 -11.75 6.62 41.22
CA HIS A 105 -13.12 6.18 41.44
C HIS A 105 -13.31 5.55 42.83
N ASN A 106 -12.27 4.86 43.33
CA ASN A 106 -12.29 4.22 44.65
C ASN A 106 -11.73 5.12 45.78
N GLY A 107 -11.53 6.41 45.53
CA GLY A 107 -11.13 7.40 46.54
C GLY A 107 -9.64 7.39 46.90
N PHE A 108 -8.79 6.82 46.04
CA PHE A 108 -7.33 6.86 46.17
C PHE A 108 -6.74 8.02 45.37
N GLU A 109 -5.56 8.49 45.78
CA GLU A 109 -4.80 9.50 45.04
C GLU A 109 -4.21 8.90 43.74
N PRO A 110 -4.10 9.70 42.66
CA PRO A 110 -3.43 9.26 41.45
C PRO A 110 -1.93 9.08 41.71
N PHE A 111 -1.32 8.09 41.07
CA PHE A 111 0.12 7.85 41.15
C PHE A 111 0.85 8.46 39.95
N TYR A 112 2.09 8.90 40.18
CA TYR A 112 2.97 9.49 39.18
C TYR A 112 4.24 8.67 39.08
N CYS A 113 4.54 8.15 37.88
CA CYS A 113 5.71 7.35 37.59
C CYS A 113 6.19 7.62 36.16
N SER A 114 7.48 7.43 35.90
CA SER A 114 7.99 7.36 34.52
C SER A 114 7.36 6.17 33.81
N THR A 115 7.08 6.30 32.52
CA THR A 115 6.42 5.27 31.72
C THR A 115 7.27 4.81 30.55
N ILE A 116 7.10 3.56 30.13
CA ILE A 116 7.70 3.05 28.90
C ILE A 116 6.65 2.25 28.13
N ASP A 117 6.36 2.67 26.90
CA ASP A 117 5.50 1.92 26.00
C ASP A 117 6.33 0.92 25.17
N THR A 118 6.08 -0.36 25.39
CA THR A 118 6.79 -1.41 24.63
C THR A 118 6.39 -1.45 23.16
N VAL A 119 5.22 -0.90 22.77
CA VAL A 119 4.85 -0.73 21.36
C VAL A 119 5.72 0.35 20.70
N GLU A 120 5.99 1.44 21.42
CA GLU A 120 6.87 2.52 20.95
C GLU A 120 8.31 2.01 20.81
N LEU A 121 8.81 1.23 21.79
CA LEU A 121 10.10 0.54 21.69
C LEU A 121 10.15 -0.48 20.55
N ALA A 122 9.13 -1.31 20.39
CA ALA A 122 9.05 -2.32 19.33
C ALA A 122 9.13 -1.67 17.95
N LYS A 123 8.45 -0.54 17.74
CA LYS A 123 8.54 0.21 16.48
C LYS A 123 9.96 0.63 16.16
N ILE A 124 10.74 1.02 17.17
CA ILE A 124 12.14 1.46 17.02
C ILE A 124 13.07 0.26 16.79
N ILE A 125 12.91 -0.82 17.55
CA ILE A 125 13.85 -1.96 17.61
C ILE A 125 13.55 -3.07 16.61
N ARG A 126 12.28 -3.19 16.21
CA ARG A 126 11.81 -4.11 15.17
C ARG A 126 11.10 -3.31 14.07
N PRO A 127 11.82 -2.39 13.39
CA PRO A 127 11.19 -1.51 12.40
C PRO A 127 10.61 -2.28 11.20
N GLN A 128 11.03 -3.53 10.99
CA GLN A 128 10.57 -4.44 9.94
C GLN A 128 9.42 -5.38 10.35
N ALA A 129 9.00 -5.38 11.61
CA ALA A 129 7.93 -6.27 12.07
C ALA A 129 6.61 -5.98 11.34
N THR A 130 5.94 -7.02 10.85
CA THR A 130 4.73 -6.84 10.04
C THR A 130 3.49 -6.42 10.88
N SER A 131 3.60 -6.56 12.20
CA SER A 131 2.61 -6.19 13.22
C SER A 131 3.34 -5.92 14.53
N PHE A 132 2.84 -4.94 15.30
CA PHE A 132 3.36 -4.62 16.64
C PHE A 132 2.44 -5.11 17.76
N LYS A 133 1.55 -6.07 17.46
CA LYS A 133 0.73 -6.74 18.49
C LYS A 133 1.61 -7.71 19.28
N LEU A 134 1.34 -7.83 20.58
CA LEU A 134 2.09 -8.69 21.49
C LEU A 134 2.24 -10.12 20.96
N SER A 135 1.13 -10.76 20.54
CA SER A 135 1.15 -12.14 20.06
C SER A 135 2.06 -12.35 18.85
N HIS A 136 2.09 -11.40 17.91
CA HIS A 136 2.95 -11.48 16.73
C HIS A 136 4.42 -11.29 17.08
N LEU A 137 4.73 -10.32 17.94
CA LEU A 137 6.11 -10.08 18.41
C LEU A 137 6.62 -11.26 19.25
N ALA A 138 5.74 -11.87 20.06
CA ALA A 138 6.06 -13.05 20.83
C ALA A 138 6.40 -14.25 19.94
N GLU A 139 5.61 -14.49 18.88
CA GLU A 139 5.86 -15.54 17.90
C GLU A 139 7.19 -15.31 17.16
N GLU A 140 7.46 -14.08 16.69
CA GLU A 140 8.72 -13.71 16.01
C GLU A 140 9.95 -13.93 16.89
N GLU A 141 9.83 -13.70 18.21
CA GLU A 141 10.90 -13.89 19.20
C GLU A 141 10.95 -15.33 19.76
N GLY A 142 10.04 -16.21 19.34
CA GLY A 142 9.95 -17.59 19.82
C GLY A 142 9.55 -17.71 21.30
N LEU A 143 8.80 -16.76 21.83
CA LEU A 143 8.30 -16.75 23.20
C LEU A 143 7.05 -17.62 23.34
N ALA A 144 6.97 -18.43 24.40
CA ALA A 144 5.78 -19.20 24.71
C ALA A 144 4.65 -18.26 25.17
N HIS A 145 3.52 -18.29 24.47
CA HIS A 145 2.35 -17.48 24.77
C HIS A 145 1.14 -18.38 24.96
N ASP A 146 1.12 -19.09 26.09
CA ASP A 146 0.22 -20.22 26.33
C ASP A 146 -1.24 -19.81 26.54
N ARG A 147 -1.48 -18.60 27.08
CA ARG A 147 -2.81 -18.06 27.38
C ARG A 147 -2.93 -16.60 26.92
N PRO A 148 -3.04 -16.33 25.61
CA PRO A 148 -3.24 -14.98 25.09
C PRO A 148 -4.53 -14.38 25.67
N HIS A 149 -4.52 -13.09 25.98
CA HIS A 149 -5.67 -12.35 26.54
C HIS A 149 -6.04 -12.75 27.98
N GLN A 150 -5.01 -13.15 28.75
CA GLN A 150 -5.07 -13.14 30.21
C GLN A 150 -3.94 -12.26 30.71
N ALA A 151 -4.27 -11.32 31.60
CA ALA A 151 -3.32 -10.27 31.99
C ALA A 151 -2.01 -10.82 32.55
N ASP A 152 -2.03 -11.93 33.29
CA ASP A 152 -0.82 -12.56 33.84
C ASP A 152 0.13 -13.07 32.75
N SER A 153 -0.41 -13.77 31.75
CA SER A 153 0.35 -14.27 30.61
C SER A 153 0.87 -13.12 29.73
N ASP A 154 0.02 -12.14 29.44
CA ASP A 154 0.37 -11.00 28.59
C ASP A 154 1.42 -10.09 29.27
N ALA A 155 1.34 -9.87 30.59
CA ALA A 155 2.35 -9.12 31.35
C ALA A 155 3.71 -9.85 31.37
N GLU A 156 3.74 -11.17 31.51
CA GLU A 156 4.97 -11.97 31.50
C GLU A 156 5.66 -11.93 30.13
N VAL A 157 4.89 -12.14 29.06
CA VAL A 157 5.40 -12.05 27.68
C VAL A 157 5.89 -10.63 27.38
N THR A 158 5.15 -9.61 27.81
CA THR A 158 5.57 -8.20 27.66
C THR A 158 6.86 -7.92 28.42
N ALA A 159 7.05 -8.50 29.61
CA ALA A 159 8.27 -8.34 30.39
C ALA A 159 9.48 -8.99 29.71
N GLN A 160 9.31 -10.21 29.20
CA GLN A 160 10.35 -10.90 28.45
C GLN A 160 10.72 -10.14 27.16
N LEU A 161 9.72 -9.64 26.44
CA LEU A 161 9.93 -8.82 25.25
C LEU A 161 10.67 -7.52 25.58
N PHE A 162 10.29 -6.84 26.67
CA PHE A 162 10.96 -5.64 27.14
C PHE A 162 12.43 -5.90 27.51
N ILE A 163 12.73 -7.02 28.17
CA ILE A 163 14.10 -7.45 28.47
C ILE A 163 14.90 -7.65 27.18
N ASN A 164 14.34 -8.36 26.20
CA ASN A 164 14.97 -8.56 24.89
C ASN A 164 15.28 -7.22 24.21
N PHE A 165 14.34 -6.28 24.20
CA PHE A 165 14.56 -4.94 23.63
C PHE A 165 15.68 -4.17 24.34
N CYS A 166 15.76 -4.28 25.67
CA CYS A 166 16.85 -3.68 26.44
C CYS A 166 18.22 -4.30 26.07
N GLU A 167 18.28 -5.60 25.83
CA GLU A 167 19.50 -6.27 25.37
C GLU A 167 19.90 -5.84 23.96
N GLU A 168 18.95 -5.76 23.03
CA GLU A 168 19.19 -5.29 21.68
C GLU A 168 19.67 -3.84 21.64
N LEU A 169 19.06 -2.95 22.43
CA LEU A 169 19.53 -1.57 22.61
C LEU A 169 21.01 -1.52 23.02
N ARG A 170 21.45 -2.37 23.96
CA ARG A 170 22.86 -2.42 24.39
C ARG A 170 23.80 -2.88 23.27
N LYS A 171 23.33 -3.70 22.33
CA LYS A 171 24.10 -4.17 21.18
C LYS A 171 24.26 -3.09 20.09
N LEU A 172 23.44 -2.04 20.09
CA LEU A 172 23.51 -1.00 19.04
C LEU A 172 24.85 -0.22 19.03
N PRO A 173 25.30 0.26 17.85
CA PRO A 173 26.45 1.14 17.75
C PRO A 173 26.27 2.42 18.56
N LEU A 174 27.34 2.90 19.20
CA LEU A 174 27.30 4.09 20.06
C LEU A 174 26.82 5.35 19.31
N VAL A 175 27.14 5.46 18.01
CA VAL A 175 26.65 6.57 17.16
C VAL A 175 25.13 6.54 17.00
N THR A 176 24.54 5.35 16.87
CA THR A 176 23.10 5.14 16.78
C THR A 176 22.43 5.44 18.13
N LEU A 177 22.94 4.90 19.23
CA LEU A 177 22.40 5.16 20.59
C LEU A 177 22.35 6.65 20.93
N LYS A 178 23.39 7.42 20.58
CA LYS A 178 23.41 8.88 20.80
C LYS A 178 22.32 9.60 20.02
N GLN A 179 22.02 9.17 18.79
CA GLN A 179 20.94 9.74 17.99
C GLN A 179 19.57 9.35 18.55
N LEU A 180 19.39 8.08 18.92
CA LEU A 180 18.15 7.61 19.56
C LEU A 180 17.87 8.40 20.85
N TYR A 181 18.86 8.57 21.71
CA TYR A 181 18.72 9.37 22.94
C TYR A 181 18.30 10.81 22.64
N ARG A 182 18.93 11.47 21.66
CA ARG A 182 18.56 12.84 21.27
C ARG A 182 17.11 12.94 20.76
N LEU A 183 16.66 11.96 19.97
CA LEU A 183 15.31 11.95 19.39
C LEU A 183 14.24 11.53 20.40
N SER A 184 14.62 10.76 21.43
CA SER A 184 13.69 10.22 22.42
C SER A 184 12.92 11.28 23.23
N TYR A 185 13.39 12.52 23.28
CA TYR A 185 12.68 13.62 23.94
C TYR A 185 11.39 14.06 23.25
N SER A 186 11.17 13.64 22.00
CA SER A 186 9.93 13.90 21.25
C SER A 186 8.95 12.72 21.30
N LEU A 187 9.30 11.62 21.98
CA LEU A 187 8.45 10.43 22.16
C LEU A 187 7.37 10.67 23.21
N LYS A 188 6.40 9.76 23.28
CA LYS A 188 5.29 9.86 24.26
C LYS A 188 5.66 9.31 25.62
N SER A 189 6.42 8.21 25.65
CA SER A 189 6.89 7.59 26.89
C SER A 189 8.33 8.00 27.21
N GLU A 190 8.73 7.84 28.46
CA GLU A 190 10.02 8.24 29.03
C GLU A 190 11.19 7.32 28.64
N ILE A 191 11.19 6.79 27.41
CA ILE A 191 12.28 5.98 26.82
C ILE A 191 13.65 6.69 26.92
N SER A 192 13.65 8.02 26.98
CA SER A 192 14.88 8.81 27.19
C SER A 192 15.66 8.42 28.45
N GLU A 193 14.98 8.03 29.54
CA GLU A 193 15.61 7.61 30.79
C GLU A 193 16.32 6.26 30.63
N LEU A 194 15.67 5.30 29.97
CA LEU A 194 16.25 4.00 29.61
C LEU A 194 17.49 4.19 28.73
N LEU A 195 17.38 5.00 27.67
CA LEU A 195 18.49 5.25 26.75
C LEU A 195 19.65 5.98 27.42
N ALA A 196 19.40 6.90 28.34
CA ALA A 196 20.45 7.58 29.11
C ALA A 196 21.29 6.59 29.92
N LEU A 197 20.64 5.62 30.54
CA LEU A 197 21.29 4.62 31.39
C LEU A 197 22.09 3.62 30.55
N ILE A 198 21.51 3.11 29.47
CA ILE A 198 22.23 2.27 28.50
C ILE A 198 23.42 3.03 27.90
N LEU A 199 23.26 4.31 27.53
CA LEU A 199 24.36 5.11 26.98
C LEU A 199 25.51 5.27 27.99
N LYS A 200 25.19 5.54 29.26
CA LYS A 200 26.19 5.67 30.35
C LYS A 200 26.94 4.35 30.56
N GLU A 201 26.23 3.23 30.58
CA GLU A 201 26.80 1.88 30.66
C GLU A 201 27.75 1.64 29.47
N ARG A 202 27.26 1.85 28.24
CA ARG A 202 28.01 1.61 27.00
C ARG A 202 29.22 2.50 26.82
N MET A 203 29.22 3.71 27.40
CA MET A 203 30.40 4.60 27.42
C MET A 203 31.47 4.17 28.43
N SER A 204 31.13 3.32 29.41
CA SER A 204 32.05 2.84 30.45
C SER A 204 32.77 1.54 30.10
N VAL A 205 32.36 0.86 29.01
CA VAL A 205 32.92 -0.41 28.54
C VAL A 205 33.71 -0.24 27.23
N SER A 206 34.52 -1.24 26.88
CA SER A 206 35.28 -1.22 25.62
C SER A 206 34.36 -1.12 24.40
N PRO A 207 34.77 -0.40 23.34
CA PRO A 207 34.00 -0.31 22.10
C PRO A 207 33.74 -1.70 21.50
N ILE A 208 32.50 -1.96 21.12
CA ILE A 208 32.15 -3.16 20.35
C ILE A 208 32.57 -2.94 18.89
N HIS A 209 33.21 -3.94 18.29
CA HIS A 209 33.58 -3.93 16.89
C HIS A 209 32.47 -4.58 16.03
N TYR A 210 32.02 -3.88 14.99
CA TYR A 210 30.97 -4.33 14.08
C TYR A 210 31.53 -4.47 12.66
N PRO A 211 32.06 -5.64 12.27
CA PRO A 211 32.75 -5.80 10.99
C PRO A 211 31.82 -5.62 9.78
N HIS A 212 30.54 -6.00 9.92
CA HIS A 212 29.49 -5.88 8.91
C HIS A 212 28.91 -4.46 8.79
N LEU A 213 29.30 -3.51 9.66
CA LEU A 213 28.83 -2.13 9.62
C LEU A 213 29.94 -1.18 9.16
N GLN A 214 29.53 -0.09 8.53
CA GLN A 214 30.35 1.06 8.20
C GLN A 214 29.73 2.32 8.76
N ILE A 215 30.54 3.17 9.40
CA ILE A 215 30.07 4.46 9.93
C ILE A 215 30.46 5.56 8.95
N HIS A 216 29.47 6.28 8.43
CA HIS A 216 29.68 7.45 7.58
C HIS A 216 28.93 8.64 8.18
N LYS A 217 29.65 9.75 8.46
CA LYS A 217 29.11 10.99 9.04
C LYS A 217 28.24 10.81 10.30
N GLY A 218 28.54 9.80 11.11
CA GLY A 218 27.80 9.52 12.36
C GLY A 218 26.54 8.69 12.18
N ILE A 219 26.32 8.12 10.99
CA ILE A 219 25.29 7.12 10.71
C ILE A 219 26.00 5.77 10.51
N ALA A 220 25.58 4.75 11.25
CA ALA A 220 26.04 3.37 11.04
C ALA A 220 25.13 2.70 10.00
N ILE A 221 25.73 2.02 9.02
CA ILE A 221 25.05 1.44 7.86
C ILE A 221 25.59 0.04 7.63
N ARG A 222 24.70 -0.91 7.30
CA ARG A 222 25.06 -2.25 6.83
C ARG A 222 25.95 -2.18 5.59
N LYS A 223 27.07 -2.90 5.61
CA LYS A 223 27.88 -3.10 4.40
C LYS A 223 27.14 -4.10 3.50
N PRO A 224 27.07 -3.84 2.17
CA PRO A 224 26.52 -4.82 1.26
C PRO A 224 27.36 -6.09 1.30
N GLU A 225 26.72 -7.26 1.34
CA GLU A 225 27.42 -8.53 1.17
C GLU A 225 28.01 -8.61 -0.22
N THR A 226 29.31 -8.91 -0.29
CA THR A 226 29.99 -9.14 -1.56
C THR A 226 29.78 -10.60 -1.92
N VAL A 227 28.73 -10.89 -2.68
CA VAL A 227 28.50 -12.26 -3.18
C VAL A 227 29.65 -12.60 -4.13
N SER A 228 30.53 -13.50 -3.69
CA SER A 228 31.62 -13.99 -4.55
C SER A 228 31.02 -14.79 -5.70
N LYS A 229 31.44 -14.50 -6.93
CA LYS A 229 31.02 -15.25 -8.12
C LYS A 229 31.38 -16.73 -7.95
N THR A 230 30.40 -17.57 -7.65
CA THR A 230 30.42 -18.99 -8.00
C THR A 230 30.06 -19.06 -9.49
N SER A 231 31.06 -19.25 -10.35
CA SER A 231 30.81 -19.62 -11.74
C SER A 231 30.22 -21.03 -11.73
N TYR A 232 28.96 -21.16 -12.09
CA TYR A 232 28.39 -22.46 -12.40
C TYR A 232 28.95 -22.91 -13.76
N ASP A 233 29.82 -23.92 -13.75
CA ASP A 233 30.45 -24.51 -14.95
C ASP A 233 29.57 -25.61 -15.60
N GLY A 234 28.29 -25.72 -15.22
CA GLY A 234 27.39 -26.76 -15.74
C GLY A 234 26.57 -26.32 -16.95
N GLU A 235 26.43 -27.19 -17.95
CA GLU A 235 25.44 -27.07 -19.03
C GLU A 235 24.07 -27.55 -18.51
N ALA A 236 23.26 -26.64 -17.95
CA ALA A 236 21.86 -26.93 -17.63
C ALA A 236 20.98 -26.53 -18.81
N SER A 237 20.25 -27.49 -19.40
CA SER A 237 19.33 -27.25 -20.52
C SER A 237 17.87 -27.28 -20.06
N TYR A 238 17.01 -26.53 -20.75
CA TYR A 238 15.56 -26.59 -20.50
C TYR A 238 15.01 -28.03 -20.61
N PRO A 239 14.20 -28.50 -19.63
CA PRO A 239 13.64 -29.86 -19.64
C PRO A 239 12.67 -30.03 -20.80
N GLN A 240 12.88 -31.05 -21.65
CA GLN A 240 12.08 -31.26 -22.86
C GLN A 240 10.91 -32.21 -22.60
N SER A 241 11.14 -33.27 -21.82
CA SER A 241 10.12 -34.27 -21.51
C SER A 241 9.18 -33.83 -20.37
N ALA A 242 7.97 -34.37 -20.34
CA ALA A 242 7.03 -34.10 -19.25
C ALA A 242 7.57 -34.65 -17.92
N GLU A 243 8.23 -35.80 -17.96
CA GLU A 243 8.84 -36.44 -16.80
C GLU A 243 9.93 -35.56 -16.16
N GLU A 244 10.80 -34.95 -16.96
CA GLU A 244 11.83 -34.02 -16.48
C GLU A 244 11.21 -32.78 -15.81
N LYS A 245 10.19 -32.18 -16.44
CA LYS A 245 9.50 -31.01 -15.87
C LYS A 245 8.83 -31.34 -14.53
N ILE A 246 8.18 -32.50 -14.44
CA ILE A 246 7.54 -32.97 -13.21
C ILE A 246 8.60 -33.21 -12.13
N ALA A 247 9.72 -33.85 -12.47
CA ALA A 247 10.81 -34.08 -11.54
C ALA A 247 11.37 -32.77 -10.98
N LEU A 248 11.50 -31.74 -11.83
CA LEU A 248 11.94 -30.39 -11.44
C LEU A 248 10.94 -29.73 -10.48
N LEU A 249 9.65 -29.71 -10.83
CA LEU A 249 8.60 -29.07 -10.02
C LEU A 249 8.40 -29.77 -8.66
N ASN A 250 8.58 -31.09 -8.60
CA ASN A 250 8.49 -31.87 -7.36
C ASN A 250 9.56 -31.48 -6.31
N GLN A 251 10.69 -30.89 -6.70
CA GLN A 251 11.77 -30.55 -5.76
C GLN A 251 11.36 -29.48 -4.75
N ALA A 252 10.54 -28.50 -5.14
CA ALA A 252 10.08 -27.45 -4.24
C ALA A 252 8.72 -27.73 -3.60
N PHE A 253 7.93 -28.65 -4.15
CA PHE A 253 6.59 -28.97 -3.66
C PHE A 253 6.45 -30.46 -3.29
N PRO A 254 6.53 -30.80 -1.99
CA PRO A 254 6.34 -32.17 -1.50
C PRO A 254 4.97 -32.78 -1.86
N HIS A 255 3.97 -31.92 -2.09
CA HIS A 255 2.60 -32.28 -2.50
C HIS A 255 2.23 -31.64 -3.85
N PHE A 256 3.11 -31.78 -4.84
CA PHE A 256 2.85 -31.28 -6.19
C PHE A 256 1.68 -32.02 -6.86
N GLU A 257 0.79 -31.26 -7.48
CA GLU A 257 -0.29 -31.80 -8.30
C GLU A 257 0.05 -31.61 -9.79
N LEU A 258 0.01 -32.70 -10.56
CA LEU A 258 0.27 -32.66 -12.00
C LEU A 258 -0.79 -31.81 -12.73
N ARG A 259 -0.33 -30.79 -13.45
CA ARG A 259 -1.15 -29.93 -14.31
C ARG A 259 -0.58 -29.93 -15.73
N ASN A 260 -1.14 -30.74 -16.61
CA ASN A 260 -0.63 -30.89 -17.99
C ASN A 260 -0.56 -29.57 -18.76
N ASP A 261 -1.55 -28.70 -18.59
CA ASP A 261 -1.57 -27.39 -19.26
C ASP A 261 -0.53 -26.42 -18.69
N GLN A 262 -0.05 -26.63 -17.45
CA GLN A 262 1.11 -25.90 -16.92
C GLN A 262 2.38 -26.26 -17.69
N LEU A 263 2.58 -27.55 -17.99
CA LEU A 263 3.75 -28.02 -18.75
C LEU A 263 3.73 -27.47 -20.18
N LYS A 264 2.55 -27.45 -20.82
CA LYS A 264 2.38 -26.83 -22.15
C LYS A 264 2.63 -25.32 -22.13
N MET A 265 2.21 -24.64 -21.06
CA MET A 265 2.49 -23.21 -20.90
C MET A 265 4.00 -22.96 -20.77
N MET A 266 4.73 -23.82 -20.04
CA MET A 266 6.20 -23.73 -19.95
C MET A 266 6.84 -23.84 -21.33
N ASP A 267 6.39 -24.80 -22.15
CA ASP A 267 6.90 -24.98 -23.51
C ASP A 267 6.58 -23.79 -24.41
N ALA A 268 5.34 -23.29 -24.36
CA ALA A 268 4.96 -22.09 -25.10
C ALA A 268 5.83 -20.90 -24.71
N ALA A 269 6.06 -20.67 -23.41
CA ALA A 269 6.91 -19.57 -22.95
C ALA A 269 8.37 -19.71 -23.41
N TYR A 270 8.94 -20.92 -23.30
CA TYR A 270 10.29 -21.21 -23.79
C TYR A 270 10.45 -20.94 -25.30
N HIS A 271 9.49 -21.42 -26.10
CA HIS A 271 9.50 -21.18 -27.55
C HIS A 271 9.39 -19.70 -27.93
N ILE A 272 8.56 -18.92 -27.22
CA ILE A 272 8.40 -17.49 -27.50
C ILE A 272 9.67 -16.68 -27.22
N PHE A 273 10.44 -17.06 -26.20
CA PHE A 273 11.73 -16.44 -25.94
C PHE A 273 12.76 -16.80 -27.01
N ASN A 274 12.84 -18.07 -27.41
CA ASN A 274 13.82 -18.51 -28.41
C ASN A 274 13.50 -18.02 -29.83
N ASP A 275 12.23 -17.85 -30.17
CA ASP A 275 11.78 -17.36 -31.48
C ASP A 275 11.74 -15.82 -31.57
N GLU A 276 12.03 -15.10 -30.49
CA GLU A 276 11.92 -13.63 -30.40
C GLU A 276 10.54 -13.10 -30.85
N LYS A 277 9.47 -13.64 -30.27
CA LYS A 277 8.08 -13.29 -30.61
C LYS A 277 7.34 -12.57 -29.48
N ILE A 278 6.20 -12.00 -29.83
CA ILE A 278 5.22 -11.50 -28.85
C ILE A 278 4.08 -12.51 -28.74
N ALA A 279 3.73 -12.89 -27.51
CA ALA A 279 2.62 -13.78 -27.23
C ALA A 279 1.69 -13.24 -26.14
N ILE A 280 0.41 -13.61 -26.26
CA ILE A 280 -0.61 -13.39 -25.24
C ILE A 280 -1.05 -14.75 -24.70
N ILE A 281 -0.82 -14.99 -23.41
CA ILE A 281 -1.09 -16.26 -22.74
C ILE A 281 -2.13 -16.05 -21.64
N GLU A 282 -3.37 -16.51 -21.87
CA GLU A 282 -4.36 -16.64 -20.79
C GLU A 282 -4.09 -17.93 -20.00
N ALA A 283 -3.82 -17.80 -18.70
CA ALA A 283 -3.52 -18.91 -17.81
C ALA A 283 -4.51 -18.93 -16.63
N GLY A 284 -5.50 -19.82 -16.70
CA GLY A 284 -6.58 -19.91 -15.71
C GLY A 284 -6.09 -20.04 -14.26
N THR A 285 -6.89 -19.56 -13.30
CA THR A 285 -6.53 -19.60 -11.87
C THR A 285 -6.16 -21.02 -11.44
N GLY A 286 -5.10 -21.14 -10.63
CA GLY A 286 -4.62 -22.42 -10.11
C GLY A 286 -3.76 -23.23 -11.06
N LEU A 287 -3.59 -22.80 -12.33
CA LEU A 287 -2.73 -23.49 -13.29
C LEU A 287 -1.26 -23.55 -12.85
N GLY A 288 -0.81 -22.59 -12.03
CA GLY A 288 0.60 -22.38 -11.74
C GLY A 288 1.28 -21.46 -12.76
N LYS A 289 0.56 -20.42 -13.21
CA LYS A 289 0.96 -19.39 -14.18
C LYS A 289 2.38 -18.88 -13.92
N THR A 290 2.66 -18.50 -12.68
CA THR A 290 3.93 -17.88 -12.29
C THR A 290 5.13 -18.79 -12.56
N LEU A 291 5.11 -20.02 -12.07
CA LEU A 291 6.17 -20.99 -12.40
C LEU A 291 6.15 -21.41 -13.87
N GLY A 292 4.98 -21.39 -14.50
CA GLY A 292 4.80 -21.64 -15.93
C GLY A 292 5.61 -20.70 -16.82
N TYR A 293 5.84 -19.45 -16.41
CA TYR A 293 6.74 -18.53 -17.12
C TYR A 293 8.13 -18.39 -16.46
N LEU A 294 8.27 -18.54 -15.14
CA LEU A 294 9.54 -18.34 -14.44
C LEU A 294 10.56 -19.43 -14.72
N VAL A 295 10.13 -20.70 -14.78
CA VAL A 295 11.02 -21.82 -15.09
C VAL A 295 11.64 -21.66 -16.48
N PRO A 296 10.87 -21.54 -17.58
CA PRO A 296 11.47 -21.35 -18.89
C PRO A 296 12.28 -20.05 -18.98
N ALA A 297 11.85 -18.97 -18.31
CA ALA A 297 12.65 -17.74 -18.24
C ALA A 297 14.03 -17.96 -17.61
N ALA A 298 14.12 -18.71 -16.51
CA ALA A 298 15.41 -18.99 -15.87
C ALA A 298 16.38 -19.74 -16.80
N PHE A 299 15.88 -20.72 -17.57
CA PHE A 299 16.69 -21.44 -18.55
C PHE A 299 17.08 -20.55 -19.74
N CYS A 300 16.16 -19.77 -20.30
CA CYS A 300 16.48 -18.83 -21.38
C CYS A 300 17.48 -17.76 -20.95
N ALA A 301 17.40 -17.26 -19.71
CA ALA A 301 18.37 -16.30 -19.18
C ALA A 301 19.79 -16.89 -19.16
N LEU A 302 19.91 -18.17 -18.78
CA LEU A 302 21.18 -18.90 -18.78
C LEU A 302 21.70 -19.17 -20.19
N GLU A 303 20.82 -19.58 -21.12
CA GLU A 303 21.16 -19.96 -22.50
C GLU A 303 21.54 -18.75 -23.37
N HIS A 304 20.85 -17.61 -23.21
CA HIS A 304 21.08 -16.41 -24.02
C HIS A 304 22.07 -15.42 -23.38
N HIS A 305 22.38 -15.57 -22.09
CA HIS A 305 23.16 -14.61 -21.31
C HIS A 305 22.58 -13.19 -21.34
N GLU A 306 21.25 -13.09 -21.42
CA GLU A 306 20.50 -11.83 -21.39
C GLU A 306 19.52 -11.82 -20.20
N PRO A 307 19.40 -10.68 -19.48
CA PRO A 307 18.49 -10.57 -18.34
C PRO A 307 17.03 -10.63 -18.81
N ILE A 308 16.22 -11.46 -18.14
CA ILE A 308 14.77 -11.50 -18.35
C ILE A 308 14.07 -10.60 -17.34
N ILE A 309 13.15 -9.78 -17.81
CA ILE A 309 12.41 -8.84 -16.96
C ILE A 309 11.00 -9.33 -16.72
N VAL A 310 10.63 -9.47 -15.45
CA VAL A 310 9.26 -9.79 -15.02
C VAL A 310 8.64 -8.56 -14.41
N SER A 311 7.56 -8.08 -15.01
CA SER A 311 6.78 -6.94 -14.54
C SER A 311 5.39 -7.41 -14.10
N THR A 312 4.97 -7.05 -12.89
CA THR A 312 3.60 -7.27 -12.39
C THR A 312 2.91 -5.95 -12.05
N TYR A 313 1.61 -5.95 -11.77
CA TYR A 313 0.85 -4.72 -11.66
C TYR A 313 1.20 -3.88 -10.41
N THR A 314 1.27 -4.48 -9.23
CA THR A 314 1.43 -3.75 -7.96
C THR A 314 2.68 -4.18 -7.18
N ILE A 315 3.11 -3.34 -6.24
CA ILE A 315 4.24 -3.63 -5.35
C ILE A 315 3.93 -4.85 -4.48
N GLU A 316 2.68 -5.05 -4.07
CA GLU A 316 2.27 -6.20 -3.27
C GLU A 316 2.42 -7.52 -4.05
N LEU A 317 1.94 -7.56 -5.31
CA LEU A 317 2.15 -8.71 -6.20
C LEU A 317 3.63 -8.92 -6.50
N GLN A 318 4.40 -7.84 -6.61
CA GLN A 318 5.85 -7.89 -6.80
C GLN A 318 6.53 -8.56 -5.59
N ASN A 319 6.19 -8.13 -4.37
CA ASN A 319 6.74 -8.71 -3.14
C ASN A 319 6.32 -10.18 -2.98
N GLN A 320 5.10 -10.55 -3.37
CA GLN A 320 4.66 -11.95 -3.41
C GLN A 320 5.50 -12.79 -4.38
N LEU A 321 5.75 -12.28 -5.59
CA LEU A 321 6.62 -12.94 -6.57
C LEU A 321 8.01 -13.19 -5.96
N ILE A 322 8.56 -12.20 -5.26
CA ILE A 322 9.90 -12.26 -4.67
C ILE A 322 9.97 -13.26 -3.50
N HIS A 323 9.13 -13.09 -2.48
CA HIS A 323 9.27 -13.85 -1.23
C HIS A 323 8.79 -15.30 -1.33
N LYS A 324 7.84 -15.57 -2.23
CA LYS A 324 7.24 -16.90 -2.37
C LYS A 324 7.70 -17.61 -3.63
N GLU A 325 7.48 -17.00 -4.79
CA GLU A 325 7.61 -17.70 -6.07
C GLU A 325 9.08 -17.84 -6.50
N LEU A 326 9.90 -16.80 -6.34
CA LEU A 326 11.36 -16.90 -6.58
C LEU A 326 12.03 -17.83 -5.57
N ALA A 327 11.64 -17.76 -4.29
CA ALA A 327 12.16 -18.68 -3.27
C ALA A 327 11.86 -20.16 -3.61
N ASN A 328 10.72 -20.45 -4.22
CA ASN A 328 10.40 -21.78 -4.73
C ASN A 328 11.19 -22.10 -6.00
N LEU A 329 11.33 -21.16 -6.93
CA LEU A 329 12.12 -21.32 -8.16
C LEU A 329 13.58 -21.68 -7.84
N HIS A 330 14.22 -20.98 -6.90
CA HIS A 330 15.61 -21.25 -6.48
C HIS A 330 15.80 -22.66 -5.91
N LYS A 331 14.76 -23.24 -5.28
CA LYS A 331 14.80 -24.63 -4.80
C LYS A 331 14.68 -25.66 -5.92
N MET A 332 14.09 -25.29 -7.06
CA MET A 332 13.89 -26.17 -8.20
C MET A 332 15.07 -26.19 -9.16
N LEU A 333 15.72 -25.05 -9.35
CA LEU A 333 16.73 -24.91 -10.39
C LEU A 333 18.01 -25.69 -10.04
N PRO A 334 18.61 -26.40 -11.00
CA PRO A 334 19.88 -27.11 -10.78
C PRO A 334 21.09 -26.17 -10.77
N PHE A 335 20.88 -24.86 -10.96
CA PHE A 335 21.91 -23.83 -11.01
C PHE A 335 21.50 -22.61 -10.17
N GLU A 336 22.48 -21.76 -9.86
CA GLU A 336 22.26 -20.50 -9.14
C GLU A 336 21.71 -19.45 -10.10
N LEU A 337 20.48 -18.97 -9.86
CA LEU A 337 19.84 -17.90 -10.62
C LEU A 337 19.97 -16.56 -9.88
N LYS A 338 20.65 -15.58 -10.47
CA LYS A 338 20.76 -14.24 -9.89
C LYS A 338 19.52 -13.42 -10.17
N THR A 339 18.86 -13.01 -9.11
CA THR A 339 17.64 -12.21 -9.18
C THR A 339 17.89 -10.82 -8.63
N ALA A 340 17.40 -9.77 -9.31
CA ALA A 340 17.40 -8.40 -8.81
C ALA A 340 15.98 -7.82 -8.78
N VAL A 341 15.75 -6.88 -7.87
CA VAL A 341 14.47 -6.19 -7.72
C VAL A 341 14.66 -4.72 -8.04
N LEU A 342 13.82 -4.18 -8.93
CA LEU A 342 13.82 -2.77 -9.29
C LEU A 342 12.46 -2.13 -9.04
N LYS A 343 12.50 -1.02 -8.30
CA LYS A 343 11.34 -0.16 -8.02
C LYS A 343 11.66 1.29 -8.40
N GLY A 344 10.63 2.14 -8.41
CA GLY A 344 10.82 3.58 -8.60
C GLY A 344 11.66 4.20 -7.48
N ARG A 345 12.44 5.25 -7.82
CA ARG A 345 13.28 5.99 -6.88
C ARG A 345 12.59 6.42 -5.57
N PRO A 346 11.30 6.81 -5.56
CA PRO A 346 10.56 7.12 -4.32
C PRO A 346 10.53 5.99 -3.28
N ASN A 347 10.80 4.74 -3.67
CA ASN A 347 10.81 3.60 -2.76
C ASN A 347 12.15 3.41 -2.04
N TYR A 348 13.22 4.12 -2.43
CA TYR A 348 14.53 3.99 -1.82
C TYR A 348 14.88 5.22 -0.98
N ILE A 349 15.50 4.99 0.19
CA ILE A 349 15.97 6.09 1.03
C ILE A 349 17.17 6.82 0.41
N SER A 350 17.14 8.15 0.40
CA SER A 350 18.34 8.95 0.18
C SER A 350 19.05 9.21 1.51
N LEU A 351 20.21 8.57 1.71
CA LEU A 351 21.03 8.82 2.90
C LEU A 351 21.54 10.27 3.00
N ALA A 352 21.69 10.94 1.86
CA ALA A 352 22.01 12.37 1.84
C ALA A 352 20.87 13.21 2.43
N GLN A 353 19.62 12.94 2.03
CA GLN A 353 18.47 13.64 2.60
C GLN A 353 18.23 13.24 4.06
N PHE A 354 18.47 11.98 4.42
CA PHE A 354 18.34 11.52 5.80
C PHE A 354 19.37 12.17 6.74
N ASP A 355 20.65 12.25 6.36
CA ASP A 355 21.69 12.96 7.14
C ASP A 355 21.32 14.44 7.34
N ARG A 356 20.71 15.07 6.34
CA ARG A 356 20.18 16.44 6.46
C ARG A 356 19.01 16.49 7.44
N ALA A 357 18.03 15.60 7.28
CA ALA A 357 16.85 15.55 8.14
C ALA A 357 17.23 15.30 9.61
N LEU A 358 18.26 14.51 9.90
CA LEU A 358 18.78 14.30 11.25
C LEU A 358 19.38 15.58 11.88
N ARG A 359 19.85 16.53 11.08
CA ARG A 359 20.46 17.79 11.57
C ARG A 359 19.44 18.91 11.79
N THR A 360 18.28 18.83 11.15
CA THR A 360 17.17 19.77 11.33
C THR A 360 16.52 19.55 12.70
N LYS A 361 16.23 20.64 13.42
CA LYS A 361 15.60 20.63 14.75
C LYS A 361 14.10 20.95 14.65
N ASP A 362 13.33 20.07 14.01
CA ASP A 362 11.87 20.17 13.82
C ASP A 362 11.15 18.84 14.17
N ASP A 363 11.62 18.15 15.21
CA ASP A 363 11.19 16.80 15.57
C ASP A 363 9.87 16.80 16.38
N ASN A 364 8.74 16.54 15.71
CA ASN A 364 7.51 16.09 16.38
C ASN A 364 7.54 14.56 16.61
N TYR A 365 6.57 14.02 17.36
CA TYR A 365 6.49 12.58 17.69
C TYR A 365 6.66 11.67 16.46
N GLU A 366 5.85 11.87 15.41
CA GLU A 366 5.87 11.02 14.21
C GLU A 366 7.23 11.09 13.50
N THR A 367 7.80 12.29 13.40
CA THR A 367 9.10 12.55 12.76
C THR A 367 10.27 11.96 13.55
N ALA A 368 10.23 12.08 14.88
CA ALA A 368 11.25 11.51 15.75
C ALA A 368 11.21 9.98 15.68
N LEU A 369 10.02 9.39 15.78
CA LEU A 369 9.82 7.95 15.72
C LEU A 369 10.37 7.37 14.42
N ILE A 370 9.96 7.88 13.25
CA ILE A 370 10.46 7.36 11.96
C ILE A 370 11.97 7.55 11.79
N LYS A 371 12.55 8.67 12.28
CA LYS A 371 14.02 8.84 12.30
C LYS A 371 14.70 7.77 13.14
N MET A 372 14.14 7.41 14.30
CA MET A 372 14.64 6.34 15.16
C MET A 372 14.51 4.97 14.49
N GLN A 373 13.37 4.68 13.82
CA GLN A 373 13.16 3.45 13.05
C GLN A 373 14.21 3.30 11.96
N ILE A 374 14.42 4.34 11.14
CA ILE A 374 15.41 4.32 10.05
C ILE A 374 16.82 4.12 10.60
N LEU A 375 17.18 4.75 11.72
CA LEU A 375 18.51 4.60 12.33
C LEU A 375 18.83 3.16 12.75
N VAL A 376 17.84 2.43 13.26
CA VAL A 376 18.00 1.01 13.61
C VAL A 376 17.95 0.14 12.34
N TRP A 377 17.01 0.40 11.45
CA TRP A 377 16.85 -0.33 10.19
C TRP A 377 18.08 -0.26 9.28
N LEU A 378 18.79 0.88 9.24
CA LEU A 378 20.03 1.04 8.47
C LEU A 378 21.15 0.09 8.91
N LEU A 379 21.07 -0.49 10.10
CA LEU A 379 22.02 -1.49 10.59
C LEU A 379 21.82 -2.87 9.94
N GLU A 380 20.64 -3.11 9.38
CA GLU A 380 20.19 -4.40 8.87
C GLU A 380 19.95 -4.39 7.36
N THR A 381 19.37 -3.31 6.83
CA THR A 381 18.94 -3.25 5.43
C THR A 381 20.10 -3.28 4.42
N GLU A 382 19.94 -4.11 3.40
CA GLU A 382 20.84 -4.17 2.25
C GLU A 382 20.23 -3.54 1.00
N THR A 383 18.93 -3.24 1.02
CA THR A 383 18.21 -2.72 -0.15
C THR A 383 17.83 -1.25 0.00
N GLY A 384 17.67 -0.75 1.23
CA GLY A 384 17.19 0.61 1.50
C GLY A 384 15.78 0.87 1.00
N ASP A 385 14.98 -0.19 0.83
CA ASP A 385 13.60 -0.16 0.35
C ASP A 385 12.64 0.19 1.50
N LYS A 386 11.77 1.17 1.25
CA LYS A 386 10.77 1.63 2.22
C LYS A 386 9.82 0.53 2.68
N ASP A 387 9.58 -0.49 1.85
CA ASP A 387 8.62 -1.56 2.14
C ASP A 387 9.12 -2.48 3.26
N GLU A 388 10.42 -2.43 3.58
CA GLU A 388 10.99 -3.08 4.76
C GLU A 388 10.56 -2.38 6.07
N LEU A 389 10.01 -1.17 6.03
CA LEU A 389 9.59 -0.42 7.21
C LEU A 389 8.08 -0.45 7.43
N ASN A 390 7.65 -0.79 8.64
CA ASN A 390 6.26 -0.63 9.07
C ASN A 390 6.00 0.80 9.55
N MET A 391 5.64 1.68 8.61
CA MET A 391 5.44 3.11 8.84
C MET A 391 4.01 3.47 9.24
N THR A 392 3.89 4.53 10.05
CA THR A 392 2.62 5.23 10.27
C THR A 392 2.31 6.18 9.10
N ALA A 393 1.08 6.68 9.00
CA ALA A 393 0.73 7.69 7.99
C ALA A 393 1.60 8.97 8.10
N GLY A 394 1.99 9.36 9.32
CA GLY A 394 2.94 10.46 9.54
C GLY A 394 4.35 10.12 9.05
N GLY A 395 4.79 8.88 9.25
CA GLY A 395 6.05 8.36 8.71
C GLY A 395 6.09 8.34 7.18
N GLU A 396 4.99 7.95 6.52
CA GLU A 396 4.87 7.97 5.05
C GLU A 396 5.02 9.39 4.49
N LEU A 397 4.38 10.39 5.11
CA LEU A 397 4.54 11.80 4.72
C LEU A 397 5.97 12.30 4.93
N PHE A 398 6.63 11.85 6.00
CA PHE A 398 8.03 12.20 6.24
C PHE A 398 8.96 11.57 5.20
N TRP A 399 8.67 10.33 4.77
CA TRP A 399 9.44 9.62 3.74
C TRP A 399 9.52 10.39 2.42
N GLU A 400 8.47 11.14 2.06
CA GLU A 400 8.49 12.01 0.86
C GLU A 400 9.65 13.02 0.86
N ARG A 401 10.09 13.47 2.04
CA ARG A 401 11.25 14.37 2.20
C ARG A 401 12.59 13.66 2.06
N LEU A 402 12.61 12.33 2.21
CA LEU A 402 13.82 11.50 2.13
C LEU A 402 14.13 11.02 0.72
N GLN A 403 13.28 11.37 -0.25
CA GLN A 403 13.47 11.00 -1.65
C GLN A 403 14.53 11.89 -2.30
N SER A 404 15.39 11.29 -3.10
CA SER A 404 16.42 12.00 -3.87
C SER A 404 15.82 12.70 -5.10
N VAL A 405 16.08 13.99 -5.26
CA VAL A 405 15.69 14.74 -6.48
C VAL A 405 16.74 14.52 -7.58
N LYS A 406 16.31 14.32 -8.83
CA LYS A 406 17.18 14.35 -10.02
C LYS A 406 17.56 15.81 -10.34
N SER A 407 18.35 16.48 -9.51
CA SER A 407 18.94 17.79 -9.88
C SER A 407 20.24 18.05 -9.14
N THR A 408 21.31 18.19 -9.93
CA THR A 408 22.61 18.79 -9.60
C THR A 408 23.35 18.20 -8.39
N SER A 409 24.25 17.26 -8.69
CA SER A 409 25.13 16.57 -7.74
C SER A 409 26.09 17.52 -7.00
N ASN A 410 25.62 18.10 -5.89
CA ASN A 410 26.49 18.82 -4.96
C ASN A 410 27.47 17.84 -4.25
N GLU A 411 28.56 18.35 -3.68
CA GLU A 411 29.57 17.53 -2.99
C GLU A 411 29.04 16.69 -1.81
N HIS A 412 27.98 17.14 -1.13
CA HIS A 412 27.36 16.39 -0.03
C HIS A 412 26.66 15.13 -0.55
N GLU A 413 25.89 15.23 -1.64
CA GLU A 413 25.30 14.05 -2.29
C GLU A 413 26.38 13.13 -2.87
N ARG A 414 27.43 13.69 -3.49
CA ARG A 414 28.57 12.90 -3.97
C ARG A 414 29.24 12.09 -2.86
N SER A 415 29.37 12.65 -1.66
CA SER A 415 29.94 11.91 -0.52
C SER A 415 29.09 10.73 -0.05
N TRP A 416 27.81 10.69 -0.41
CA TRP A 416 26.88 9.59 -0.14
C TRP A 416 26.67 8.66 -1.34
N GLN A 417 27.27 8.95 -2.50
CA GLN A 417 27.03 8.23 -3.75
C GLN A 417 27.34 6.72 -3.65
N ASN A 418 28.41 6.35 -2.94
CA ASN A 418 28.79 4.94 -2.73
C ASN A 418 27.81 4.18 -1.80
N PHE A 419 26.86 4.89 -1.19
CA PHE A 419 25.85 4.34 -0.30
C PHE A 419 24.43 4.50 -0.89
N ASP A 420 24.30 4.99 -2.14
CA ASP A 420 23.00 5.17 -2.79
C ASP A 420 22.38 3.80 -3.12
N PHE A 421 21.32 3.48 -2.39
CA PHE A 421 20.58 2.23 -2.50
C PHE A 421 19.92 2.04 -3.86
N TYR A 422 19.43 3.14 -4.47
CA TYR A 422 18.78 3.08 -5.78
C TYR A 422 19.80 2.81 -6.89
N GLU A 423 20.95 3.48 -6.86
CA GLU A 423 22.01 3.21 -7.84
C GLU A 423 22.60 1.81 -7.65
N ARG A 424 22.71 1.31 -6.41
CA ARG A 424 23.09 -0.08 -6.15
C ARG A 424 22.07 -1.07 -6.71
N ALA A 425 20.77 -0.84 -6.52
CA ALA A 425 19.73 -1.69 -7.09
C ALA A 425 19.82 -1.73 -8.63
N LYS A 426 20.09 -0.60 -9.27
CA LYS A 426 20.32 -0.52 -10.72
C LYS A 426 21.58 -1.27 -11.16
N GLU A 427 22.66 -1.19 -10.40
CA GLU A 427 23.89 -1.93 -10.73
C GLU A 427 23.69 -3.44 -10.56
N ASN A 428 23.07 -3.87 -9.46
CA ASN A 428 22.71 -5.27 -9.22
C ASN A 428 21.82 -5.83 -10.33
N ALA A 429 20.92 -5.01 -10.89
CA ALA A 429 20.06 -5.41 -11.99
C ALA A 429 20.80 -5.60 -13.33
N LYS A 430 21.96 -4.95 -13.55
CA LYS A 430 22.77 -5.17 -14.76
C LYS A 430 23.45 -6.54 -14.75
N ASP A 431 23.78 -7.05 -13.57
CA ASP A 431 24.48 -8.32 -13.36
C ASP A 431 23.50 -9.48 -13.04
N ALA A 432 22.20 -9.25 -13.10
CA ALA A 432 21.17 -10.24 -12.78
C ALA A 432 20.72 -11.03 -14.02
N ASP A 433 20.35 -12.29 -13.83
CA ASP A 433 19.74 -13.13 -14.86
C ASP A 433 18.23 -12.86 -14.97
N LEU A 434 17.61 -12.49 -13.85
CA LEU A 434 16.18 -12.18 -13.76
C LEU A 434 15.95 -10.89 -12.99
N ILE A 435 15.22 -9.95 -13.57
CA ILE A 435 14.87 -8.65 -12.97
C ILE A 435 13.39 -8.61 -12.69
N VAL A 436 13.00 -8.44 -11.42
CA VAL A 436 11.61 -8.28 -11.01
C VAL A 436 11.28 -6.81 -10.79
N THR A 437 10.25 -6.33 -11.49
CA THR A 437 9.75 -4.96 -11.37
C THR A 437 8.21 -4.90 -11.40
N ASN A 438 7.66 -3.69 -11.40
CA ASN A 438 6.23 -3.45 -11.57
C ASN A 438 5.94 -2.60 -12.83
N HIS A 439 4.69 -2.62 -13.29
CA HIS A 439 4.28 -1.92 -14.50
C HIS A 439 4.55 -0.42 -14.41
N ALA A 440 4.40 0.18 -13.23
CA ALA A 440 4.61 1.60 -13.04
C ALA A 440 6.08 1.99 -13.27
N PHE A 441 7.01 1.26 -12.66
CA PHE A 441 8.44 1.49 -12.90
C PHE A 441 8.82 1.21 -14.36
N LEU A 442 8.36 0.08 -14.92
CA LEU A 442 8.62 -0.29 -16.30
C LEU A 442 8.21 0.84 -17.25
N MET A 443 6.95 1.30 -17.17
CA MET A 443 6.45 2.38 -18.03
C MET A 443 7.17 3.70 -17.78
N SER A 444 7.45 4.04 -16.52
CA SER A 444 8.20 5.26 -16.17
C SER A 444 9.61 5.26 -16.77
N ASP A 445 10.33 4.14 -16.70
CA ASP A 445 11.69 4.04 -17.23
C ASP A 445 11.70 4.13 -18.77
N PHE A 446 10.82 3.37 -19.43
CA PHE A 446 10.69 3.40 -20.89
C PHE A 446 10.31 4.77 -21.44
N PHE A 447 9.32 5.44 -20.84
CA PHE A 447 8.90 6.77 -21.30
C PHE A 447 9.89 7.88 -20.97
N SER A 448 10.66 7.76 -19.87
CA SER A 448 11.64 8.77 -19.47
C SER A 448 12.96 8.68 -20.24
N ASN A 449 13.38 7.47 -20.62
CA ASN A 449 14.67 7.24 -21.29
C ASN A 449 14.57 7.22 -22.83
N ASN A 450 13.50 7.77 -23.42
CA ASN A 450 13.22 7.72 -24.87
C ASN A 450 13.34 6.31 -25.45
N GLY A 451 12.91 5.28 -24.72
CA GLY A 451 13.01 3.90 -25.20
C GLY A 451 14.44 3.36 -25.29
N LYS A 452 15.40 3.90 -24.52
CA LYS A 452 16.76 3.36 -24.34
C LYS A 452 16.99 2.72 -22.96
N GLY A 453 15.91 2.48 -22.22
CA GLY A 453 15.96 1.81 -20.92
C GLY A 453 16.32 0.34 -21.08
N MET A 454 15.57 -0.53 -20.43
CA MET A 454 15.61 -1.99 -20.61
C MET A 454 15.17 -2.47 -22.02
N SER A 455 15.64 -1.82 -23.08
CA SER A 455 15.28 -2.09 -24.47
C SER A 455 15.99 -3.33 -24.98
N ASN A 456 15.39 -4.03 -25.96
CA ASN A 456 15.87 -5.31 -26.48
C ASN A 456 15.97 -6.41 -25.40
N SER A 457 15.15 -6.35 -24.35
CA SER A 457 15.11 -7.40 -23.34
C SER A 457 14.07 -8.46 -23.69
N LEU A 458 14.15 -9.61 -23.02
CA LEU A 458 13.07 -10.60 -22.97
C LEU A 458 12.14 -10.22 -21.82
N LEU A 459 10.85 -9.98 -22.09
CA LEU A 459 9.91 -9.46 -21.09
C LEU A 459 8.77 -10.43 -20.80
N ILE A 460 8.41 -10.50 -19.52
CA ILE A 460 7.17 -11.08 -19.02
C ILE A 460 6.37 -9.97 -18.37
N ILE A 461 5.17 -9.75 -18.89
CA ILE A 461 4.19 -8.84 -18.33
C ILE A 461 3.09 -9.69 -17.70
N ASP A 462 3.18 -9.88 -16.40
CA ASP A 462 2.15 -10.54 -15.60
C ASP A 462 1.05 -9.55 -15.20
N GLU A 463 -0.19 -10.02 -15.11
CA GLU A 463 -1.39 -9.17 -14.99
C GLU A 463 -1.52 -8.14 -16.13
N ALA A 464 -1.16 -8.57 -17.36
CA ALA A 464 -1.12 -7.72 -18.56
C ALA A 464 -2.41 -6.94 -18.86
N HIS A 465 -3.56 -7.35 -18.30
CA HIS A 465 -4.82 -6.62 -18.40
C HIS A 465 -4.77 -5.20 -17.78
N GLN A 466 -3.81 -4.94 -16.88
CA GLN A 466 -3.58 -3.65 -16.23
C GLN A 466 -2.50 -2.79 -16.89
N LEU A 467 -1.78 -3.32 -17.89
CA LEU A 467 -0.63 -2.63 -18.49
C LEU A 467 -1.01 -1.26 -19.07
N GLU A 468 -2.14 -1.19 -19.79
CA GLU A 468 -2.64 0.08 -20.35
C GLU A 468 -2.92 1.11 -19.25
N ASN A 469 -3.57 0.69 -18.15
CA ASN A 469 -3.89 1.57 -17.04
C ASN A 469 -2.62 2.12 -16.37
N ALA A 470 -1.58 1.29 -16.23
CA ALA A 470 -0.29 1.73 -15.73
C ALA A 470 0.37 2.75 -16.68
N ALA A 471 0.36 2.46 -17.99
CA ALA A 471 0.93 3.36 -18.99
C ALA A 471 0.23 4.72 -19.03
N LEU A 472 -1.10 4.76 -19.01
CA LEU A 472 -1.90 6.00 -19.04
C LEU A 472 -1.58 6.94 -17.88
N LYS A 473 -1.40 6.39 -16.67
CA LYS A 473 -1.01 7.18 -15.49
C LYS A 473 0.36 7.85 -15.66
N HIS A 474 1.31 7.18 -16.31
CA HIS A 474 2.65 7.74 -16.56
C HIS A 474 2.70 8.72 -17.74
N LEU A 475 1.83 8.54 -18.74
CA LEU A 475 1.67 9.49 -19.83
C LEU A 475 0.88 10.74 -19.43
N GLY A 476 0.18 10.67 -18.29
CA GLY A 476 -0.61 11.75 -17.72
C GLY A 476 0.16 12.69 -16.79
N SER A 477 -0.56 13.67 -16.24
CA SER A 477 -0.05 14.60 -15.22
C SER A 477 -1.17 15.02 -14.26
N SER A 478 -0.81 15.56 -13.10
CA SER A 478 -1.76 16.10 -12.12
C SER A 478 -1.29 17.42 -11.53
N ILE A 479 -2.21 18.31 -11.16
CA ILE A 479 -1.94 19.59 -10.48
C ILE A 479 -2.89 19.73 -9.29
N ASP A 480 -2.36 20.13 -8.15
CA ASP A 480 -3.15 20.41 -6.95
C ASP A 480 -2.61 21.63 -6.19
N TYR A 481 -3.50 22.25 -5.41
CA TYR A 481 -3.19 23.44 -4.61
C TYR A 481 -2.15 23.17 -3.52
N VAL A 482 -2.20 22.00 -2.89
CA VAL A 482 -1.34 21.66 -1.74
C VAL A 482 0.12 21.59 -2.17
N SER A 483 0.40 20.91 -3.28
CA SER A 483 1.74 20.80 -3.87
C SER A 483 2.31 22.18 -4.25
N LEU A 484 1.50 23.04 -4.89
CA LEU A 484 1.91 24.41 -5.25
C LEU A 484 2.21 25.26 -4.01
N LYS A 485 1.32 25.24 -3.02
CA LYS A 485 1.48 25.97 -1.77
C LYS A 485 2.68 25.48 -0.97
N MET A 486 2.93 24.17 -0.96
CA MET A 486 4.10 23.57 -0.31
C MET A 486 5.40 24.07 -0.93
N MET A 487 5.49 24.18 -2.26
CA MET A 487 6.69 24.72 -2.91
C MET A 487 6.90 26.20 -2.61
N ILE A 488 5.83 27.00 -2.58
CA ILE A 488 5.88 28.41 -2.18
C ILE A 488 6.35 28.56 -0.73
N ASN A 489 5.79 27.76 0.18
CA ASN A 489 6.15 27.77 1.60
C ASN A 489 7.59 27.29 1.85
N LYS A 490 8.22 26.58 0.91
CA LYS A 490 9.65 26.25 0.98
C LYS A 490 10.53 27.43 0.55
N LEU A 491 10.07 28.21 -0.42
CA LEU A 491 10.77 29.43 -0.85
C LEU A 491 10.75 30.49 0.25
N GLY A 492 9.55 30.79 0.75
CA GLY A 492 9.27 31.81 1.75
C GLY A 492 9.55 33.23 1.29
N PHE A 493 8.96 34.19 2.00
CA PHE A 493 9.26 35.60 1.79
C PHE A 493 10.67 35.93 2.33
N TYR A 494 11.24 37.04 1.86
CA TYR A 494 12.60 37.45 2.23
C TYR A 494 12.78 37.60 3.75
N ASP A 495 11.80 38.16 4.46
CA ASP A 495 11.83 38.38 5.91
C ASP A 495 11.80 37.08 6.73
N GLN A 496 11.25 36.00 6.17
CA GLN A 496 11.18 34.67 6.77
C GLN A 496 12.52 33.92 6.74
N LYS A 497 13.54 34.47 6.07
CA LYS A 497 14.91 33.91 5.97
C LYS A 497 14.98 32.48 5.41
N GLN A 498 14.03 32.15 4.52
CA GLN A 498 13.94 30.85 3.84
C GLN A 498 14.79 30.79 2.55
N LEU A 499 14.47 29.91 1.59
CA LEU A 499 15.30 29.69 0.40
C LEU A 499 15.43 30.94 -0.48
N LEU A 500 14.37 31.73 -0.64
CA LEU A 500 14.42 32.96 -1.43
C LEU A 500 15.42 33.96 -0.84
N TYR A 501 15.36 34.19 0.48
CA TYR A 501 16.33 35.02 1.20
C TYR A 501 17.77 34.55 0.99
N LYS A 502 17.99 33.23 1.08
CA LYS A 502 19.32 32.63 0.92
C LYS A 502 19.84 32.83 -0.50
N LEU A 503 18.99 32.66 -1.52
CA LEU A 503 19.34 32.93 -2.92
C LEU A 503 19.78 34.37 -3.12
N LEU A 504 18.95 35.33 -2.71
CA LEU A 504 19.23 36.75 -2.92
C LEU A 504 20.49 37.18 -2.18
N ASN A 505 20.74 36.68 -0.97
CA ASN A 505 22.00 36.97 -0.28
C ASN A 505 23.22 36.37 -1.01
N MET A 506 23.10 35.18 -1.57
CA MET A 506 24.18 34.59 -2.38
C MET A 506 24.49 35.45 -3.60
N VAL A 507 23.46 35.89 -4.32
CA VAL A 507 23.60 36.79 -5.49
C VAL A 507 24.19 38.16 -5.06
N GLY A 508 23.67 38.75 -3.99
CA GLY A 508 24.13 40.05 -3.48
C GLY A 508 25.59 40.04 -3.02
N ASN A 509 26.04 38.94 -2.40
CA ASN A 509 27.44 38.77 -1.99
C ASN A 509 28.41 38.72 -3.19
N LEU A 510 27.92 38.36 -4.38
CA LEU A 510 28.70 38.34 -5.62
C LEU A 510 28.61 39.67 -6.40
N GLY A 511 27.95 40.69 -5.84
CA GLY A 511 27.76 41.99 -6.49
C GLY A 511 26.64 42.00 -7.54
N GLY A 512 25.78 40.98 -7.56
CA GLY A 512 24.61 40.94 -8.43
C GLY A 512 23.58 42.00 -8.03
N ASN A 513 22.87 42.55 -9.03
CA ASN A 513 21.82 43.52 -8.78
C ASN A 513 20.55 42.81 -8.28
N ILE A 514 20.21 43.01 -7.01
CA ILE A 514 19.07 42.34 -6.36
C ILE A 514 18.08 43.35 -5.81
N SER A 515 16.79 43.07 -6.04
CA SER A 515 15.69 43.79 -5.43
C SER A 515 14.85 42.81 -4.61
N ASN A 516 15.01 42.84 -3.29
CA ASN A 516 14.23 42.01 -2.37
C ASN A 516 12.72 42.24 -2.55
N ARG A 517 12.34 43.51 -2.80
CA ARG A 517 10.96 43.91 -3.06
C ARG A 517 10.41 43.28 -4.34
N GLU A 518 11.22 43.20 -5.39
CA GLU A 518 10.81 42.57 -6.65
C GLU A 518 10.59 41.06 -6.45
N ALA A 519 11.51 40.38 -5.77
CA ALA A 519 11.39 38.96 -5.47
C ALA A 519 10.14 38.64 -4.63
N ASP A 520 9.89 39.41 -3.56
CA ASP A 520 8.70 39.24 -2.72
C ASP A 520 7.41 39.56 -3.49
N ASN A 521 7.42 40.56 -4.40
CA ASN A 521 6.28 40.86 -5.25
C ASN A 521 5.96 39.70 -6.20
N LEU A 522 6.97 39.09 -6.84
CA LEU A 522 6.77 37.93 -7.72
C LEU A 522 6.15 36.75 -6.95
N LEU A 523 6.62 36.49 -5.73
CA LEU A 523 6.07 35.44 -4.88
C LEU A 523 4.63 35.75 -4.45
N HIS A 524 4.35 37.01 -4.08
CA HIS A 524 3.01 37.46 -3.72
C HIS A 524 2.03 37.34 -4.89
N ASP A 525 2.43 37.78 -6.08
CA ASP A 525 1.62 37.68 -7.29
C ASP A 525 1.32 36.21 -7.62
N ALA A 526 2.32 35.33 -7.52
CA ALA A 526 2.12 33.88 -7.72
C ALA A 526 1.13 33.29 -6.69
N ILE A 527 1.26 33.61 -5.40
CA ILE A 527 0.31 33.18 -4.35
C ILE A 527 -1.09 33.66 -4.68
N TYR A 528 -1.23 34.95 -5.01
CA TYR A 528 -2.51 35.55 -5.32
C TYR A 528 -3.19 34.86 -6.51
N GLU A 529 -2.48 34.66 -7.62
CA GLU A 529 -3.05 33.96 -8.79
C GLU A 529 -3.43 32.51 -8.48
N ILE A 530 -2.61 31.78 -7.70
CA ILE A 530 -2.93 30.40 -7.29
C ILE A 530 -4.22 30.40 -6.47
N GLU A 531 -4.32 31.26 -5.46
CA GLU A 531 -5.51 31.33 -4.60
C GLU A 531 -6.75 31.72 -5.39
N GLN A 532 -6.67 32.75 -6.25
CA GLN A 532 -7.79 33.17 -7.09
C GLN A 532 -8.24 32.06 -8.04
N PHE A 533 -7.29 31.38 -8.69
CA PHE A 533 -7.59 30.29 -9.62
C PHE A 533 -8.30 29.13 -8.91
N PHE A 534 -7.74 28.62 -7.80
CA PHE A 534 -8.32 27.47 -7.09
C PHE A 534 -9.62 27.82 -6.37
N GLN A 535 -9.79 29.05 -5.87
CA GLN A 535 -11.07 29.52 -5.33
C GLN A 535 -12.15 29.53 -6.40
N LEU A 536 -11.86 30.07 -7.59
CA LEU A 536 -12.83 30.10 -8.69
C LEU A 536 -13.14 28.68 -9.19
N LEU A 537 -12.11 27.84 -9.36
CA LEU A 537 -12.29 26.45 -9.78
C LEU A 537 -13.13 25.67 -8.76
N SER A 538 -12.85 25.80 -7.46
CA SER A 538 -13.65 25.15 -6.42
C SER A 538 -15.09 25.62 -6.44
N LYS A 539 -15.32 26.93 -6.57
CA LYS A 539 -16.68 27.47 -6.69
C LYS A 539 -17.41 26.91 -7.92
N ALA A 540 -16.72 26.79 -9.05
CA ALA A 540 -17.26 26.18 -10.24
C ALA A 540 -17.63 24.71 -10.03
N CYS A 541 -16.80 23.95 -9.32
CA CYS A 541 -17.08 22.56 -8.94
C CYS A 541 -18.27 22.46 -7.96
N GLU A 542 -18.34 23.34 -6.96
CA GLU A 542 -19.46 23.40 -5.99
C GLU A 542 -20.79 23.72 -6.67
N ASP A 543 -20.80 24.70 -7.58
CA ASP A 543 -22.00 25.07 -8.33
C ASP A 543 -22.42 23.96 -9.30
N PHE A 544 -21.45 23.26 -9.91
CA PHE A 544 -21.75 22.05 -10.68
C PHE A 544 -22.33 20.94 -9.81
N GLN A 545 -21.78 20.72 -8.62
CA GLN A 545 -22.23 19.68 -7.67
C GLN A 545 -23.65 19.93 -7.17
N LYS A 546 -24.04 21.19 -6.90
CA LYS A 546 -25.43 21.53 -6.53
C LYS A 546 -26.43 21.13 -7.62
N ASN A 547 -26.02 21.17 -8.87
CA ASN A 547 -26.87 20.87 -10.03
C ASN A 547 -26.85 19.38 -10.43
N MET A 548 -25.81 18.62 -10.04
CA MET A 548 -25.62 17.21 -10.39
C MET A 548 -25.32 16.41 -9.12
N HIS A 549 -26.36 15.78 -8.55
CA HIS A 549 -26.25 14.97 -7.32
C HIS A 549 -25.06 13.98 -7.38
N ASN A 550 -24.20 14.02 -6.36
CA ASN A 550 -23.21 13.01 -5.99
C ASN A 550 -21.96 12.79 -6.90
N LYS A 551 -21.58 13.72 -7.78
CA LYS A 551 -20.28 13.64 -8.50
C LYS A 551 -19.14 14.34 -7.74
N ASN A 552 -17.95 13.72 -7.74
CA ASN A 552 -16.69 14.28 -7.22
C ASN A 552 -15.60 14.42 -8.29
N ALA A 553 -15.92 14.08 -9.54
CA ALA A 553 -15.02 14.11 -10.67
C ALA A 553 -15.82 14.44 -11.93
N VAL A 554 -15.26 15.28 -12.81
CA VAL A 554 -15.89 15.63 -14.10
C VAL A 554 -14.85 16.13 -15.10
N ALA A 555 -15.09 15.92 -16.39
CA ALA A 555 -14.25 16.49 -17.43
C ALA A 555 -14.18 18.03 -17.36
N LEU A 556 -12.98 18.58 -17.53
CA LEU A 556 -12.70 20.02 -17.36
C LEU A 556 -13.51 20.87 -18.34
N HIS A 557 -13.67 20.40 -19.58
CA HIS A 557 -14.46 21.09 -20.60
C HIS A 557 -15.94 21.23 -20.20
N THR A 558 -16.48 20.30 -19.40
CA THR A 558 -17.86 20.36 -18.90
C THR A 558 -18.01 21.49 -17.89
N ILE A 559 -17.05 21.63 -16.95
CA ILE A 559 -17.01 22.75 -16.00
C ILE A 559 -16.91 24.10 -16.71
N LEU A 560 -16.02 24.18 -17.71
CA LEU A 560 -15.83 25.40 -18.50
C LEU A 560 -17.12 25.80 -19.24
N LYS A 561 -17.88 24.83 -19.77
CA LYS A 561 -19.16 25.09 -20.48
C LYS A 561 -20.31 25.43 -19.53
N SER A 562 -20.40 24.81 -18.35
CA SER A 562 -21.53 25.01 -17.44
C SER A 562 -21.56 26.39 -16.79
N HIS A 563 -20.41 27.06 -16.66
CA HIS A 563 -20.27 28.27 -15.88
C HIS A 563 -20.55 29.57 -16.64
N GLY A 564 -21.51 29.61 -17.59
CA GLY A 564 -22.07 30.83 -18.22
C GLY A 564 -21.13 31.74 -19.03
N ASN A 565 -19.81 31.66 -18.81
CA ASN A 565 -18.72 32.25 -19.58
C ASN A 565 -17.42 31.54 -19.13
N SER A 566 -16.81 30.70 -19.96
CA SER A 566 -15.56 29.97 -19.63
C SER A 566 -14.35 30.89 -19.48
N GLN A 567 -14.47 32.12 -19.99
CA GLN A 567 -13.39 33.10 -20.10
C GLN A 567 -12.67 33.42 -18.77
N PRO A 568 -13.34 33.64 -17.62
CA PRO A 568 -12.65 34.04 -16.40
C PRO A 568 -11.65 32.97 -15.90
N LEU A 569 -12.05 31.70 -15.91
CA LEU A 569 -11.17 30.61 -15.45
C LEU A 569 -10.00 30.40 -16.42
N THR A 570 -10.26 30.48 -17.73
CA THR A 570 -9.20 30.41 -18.75
C THR A 570 -8.22 31.59 -18.64
N HIS A 571 -8.70 32.82 -18.39
CA HIS A 571 -7.84 33.99 -18.19
C HIS A 571 -7.03 33.90 -16.90
N LEU A 572 -7.59 33.36 -15.80
CA LEU A 572 -6.83 33.10 -14.59
C LEU A 572 -5.77 32.02 -14.82
N ALA A 573 -6.09 30.95 -15.56
CA ALA A 573 -5.10 29.93 -15.93
C ALA A 573 -3.96 30.51 -16.78
N GLU A 574 -4.26 31.42 -17.72
CA GLU A 574 -3.26 32.12 -18.54
C GLU A 574 -2.36 33.03 -17.69
N ARG A 575 -2.95 33.81 -16.78
CA ARG A 575 -2.20 34.66 -15.83
C ARG A 575 -1.31 33.81 -14.92
N LEU A 576 -1.86 32.74 -14.37
CA LEU A 576 -1.14 31.83 -13.49
C LEU A 576 0.02 31.13 -14.23
N HIS A 577 -0.21 30.66 -15.46
CA HIS A 577 0.85 30.15 -16.34
C HIS A 577 1.99 31.15 -16.47
N LYS A 578 1.68 32.41 -16.81
CA LYS A 578 2.68 33.48 -16.96
C LYS A 578 3.42 33.78 -15.66
N GLN A 579 2.72 33.85 -14.53
CA GLN A 579 3.35 34.12 -13.23
C GLN A 579 4.27 32.99 -12.78
N LEU A 580 3.83 31.73 -12.88
CA LEU A 580 4.67 30.58 -12.56
C LEU A 580 5.90 30.49 -13.46
N GLN A 581 5.75 30.78 -14.76
CA GLN A 581 6.87 30.84 -15.69
C GLN A 581 7.85 31.97 -15.34
N THR A 582 7.34 33.15 -15.00
CA THR A 582 8.18 34.31 -14.61
C THR A 582 8.95 34.02 -13.32
N LEU A 583 8.28 33.49 -12.30
CA LEU A 583 8.91 33.09 -11.04
C LEU A 583 9.97 32.00 -11.26
N SER A 584 9.65 30.99 -12.09
CA SER A 584 10.60 29.93 -12.43
C SER A 584 11.87 30.48 -13.10
N SER A 585 11.71 31.31 -14.15
CA SER A 585 12.84 31.93 -14.83
C SER A 585 13.68 32.78 -13.88
N TYR A 586 13.04 33.60 -13.03
CA TYR A 586 13.73 34.41 -12.04
C TYR A 586 14.61 33.56 -11.10
N LEU A 587 14.07 32.45 -10.60
CA LEU A 587 14.81 31.55 -9.71
C LEU A 587 15.98 30.86 -10.43
N LEU A 588 15.78 30.34 -11.65
CA LEU A 588 16.81 29.67 -12.43
C LEU A 588 17.94 30.64 -12.83
N GLU A 589 17.61 31.84 -13.28
CA GLU A 589 18.59 32.86 -13.67
C GLU A 589 19.48 33.27 -12.49
N ASN A 590 18.87 33.51 -11.31
CA ASN A 590 19.62 33.84 -10.10
C ASN A 590 20.45 32.67 -9.57
N ALA A 591 19.94 31.43 -9.65
CA ALA A 591 20.69 30.24 -9.25
C ALA A 591 21.89 29.98 -10.18
N ALA A 592 21.70 30.16 -11.50
CA ALA A 592 22.76 30.08 -12.50
C ALA A 592 23.82 31.16 -12.25
N TYR A 593 23.40 32.41 -11.97
CA TYR A 593 24.32 33.51 -11.65
C TYR A 593 25.26 33.16 -10.49
N VAL A 594 24.73 32.62 -9.38
CA VAL A 594 25.55 32.19 -8.22
C VAL A 594 26.53 31.08 -8.60
N THR A 595 26.10 30.16 -9.46
CA THR A 595 26.93 29.02 -9.88
C THR A 595 28.02 29.43 -10.85
N GLU A 596 27.76 30.39 -11.74
CA GLU A 596 28.70 30.89 -12.74
C GLU A 596 29.72 31.88 -12.17
N HIS A 597 29.30 32.76 -11.25
CA HIS A 597 30.12 33.87 -10.75
C HIS A 597 30.68 33.63 -9.35
N GLY A 598 30.24 32.58 -8.66
CA GLY A 598 30.64 32.24 -7.30
C GLY A 598 31.39 30.93 -7.17
N GLN A 599 31.90 30.68 -5.96
CA GLN A 599 32.34 29.36 -5.51
C GLN A 599 31.49 28.95 -4.30
N PRO A 600 30.23 28.55 -4.53
CA PRO A 600 29.30 28.24 -3.45
C PRO A 600 29.81 27.07 -2.60
N GLY A 601 29.80 27.24 -1.27
CA GLY A 601 30.11 26.17 -0.33
C GLY A 601 29.03 25.08 -0.32
N LYS A 602 29.29 23.97 0.39
CA LYS A 602 28.40 22.79 0.44
C LYS A 602 26.94 23.11 0.78
N THR A 603 26.70 23.98 1.75
CA THR A 603 25.34 24.39 2.16
C THR A 603 24.66 25.27 1.11
N GLN A 604 25.42 26.11 0.40
CA GLN A 604 24.91 26.99 -0.65
C GLN A 604 24.49 26.18 -1.88
N LEU A 605 25.32 25.23 -2.33
CA LEU A 605 24.98 24.32 -3.43
C LEU A 605 23.71 23.51 -3.17
N PHE A 606 23.44 23.13 -1.92
CA PHE A 606 22.19 22.47 -1.58
C PHE A 606 20.98 23.37 -1.81
N HIS A 607 21.03 24.58 -1.27
CA HIS A 607 19.94 25.53 -1.43
C HIS A 607 19.72 25.87 -2.91
N LEU A 608 20.79 25.97 -3.71
CA LEU A 608 20.68 26.15 -5.15
C LEU A 608 19.96 24.97 -5.83
N SER A 609 20.33 23.72 -5.52
CA SER A 609 19.64 22.54 -6.06
C SER A 609 18.16 22.47 -5.63
N GLU A 610 17.83 22.81 -4.37
CA GLU A 610 16.43 22.92 -3.93
C GLU A 610 15.66 23.99 -4.72
N ILE A 611 16.29 25.14 -4.95
CA ILE A 611 15.70 26.24 -5.71
C ILE A 611 15.50 25.85 -7.17
N GLU A 612 16.49 25.22 -7.81
CA GLU A 612 16.40 24.71 -9.18
C GLU A 612 15.26 23.69 -9.31
N SER A 613 15.14 22.77 -8.34
CA SER A 613 14.04 21.80 -8.30
C SER A 613 12.68 22.47 -8.17
N ILE A 614 12.55 23.48 -7.31
CA ILE A 614 11.31 24.25 -7.15
C ILE A 614 10.99 25.03 -8.44
N ALA A 615 12.01 25.61 -9.07
CA ALA A 615 11.84 26.37 -10.29
C ALA A 615 11.40 25.48 -11.46
N GLU A 616 12.02 24.30 -11.64
CA GLU A 616 11.58 23.32 -12.65
C GLU A 616 10.19 22.77 -12.34
N PHE A 617 9.83 22.60 -11.07
CA PHE A 617 8.45 22.29 -10.69
C PHE A 617 7.48 23.37 -11.19
N PHE A 618 7.73 24.65 -10.92
CA PHE A 618 6.86 25.74 -11.39
C PHE A 618 6.80 25.85 -12.91
N LYS A 619 7.92 25.63 -13.61
CA LYS A 619 7.97 25.58 -15.08
C LYS A 619 7.10 24.47 -15.64
N SER A 620 7.20 23.27 -15.06
CA SER A 620 6.35 22.13 -15.41
C SER A 620 4.87 22.44 -15.18
N ARG A 621 4.50 23.02 -14.02
CA ARG A 621 3.12 23.39 -13.71
C ARG A 621 2.59 24.47 -14.65
N ALA A 622 3.40 25.47 -14.98
CA ALA A 622 3.07 26.47 -15.99
C ALA A 622 2.75 25.78 -17.32
N GLY A 623 3.59 24.85 -17.79
CA GLY A 623 3.35 24.07 -18.99
C GLY A 623 2.03 23.29 -18.95
N ASN A 624 1.69 22.69 -17.81
CA ASN A 624 0.43 21.97 -17.64
C ASN A 624 -0.79 22.91 -17.71
N PHE A 625 -0.76 24.10 -17.09
CA PHE A 625 -1.86 25.07 -17.21
C PHE A 625 -2.09 25.51 -18.66
N LEU A 626 -1.00 25.76 -19.42
CA LEU A 626 -1.08 26.06 -20.85
C LEU A 626 -1.75 24.92 -21.62
N GLU A 627 -1.35 23.68 -21.36
CA GLU A 627 -1.94 22.51 -22.00
C GLU A 627 -3.43 22.34 -21.64
N TYR A 628 -3.77 22.43 -20.35
CA TYR A 628 -5.11 22.06 -19.85
C TYR A 628 -6.19 23.07 -20.23
N PHE A 629 -5.84 24.34 -20.39
CA PHE A 629 -6.82 25.42 -20.59
C PHE A 629 -6.71 26.13 -21.94
N LEU A 630 -5.55 26.07 -22.60
CA LEU A 630 -5.27 26.87 -23.80
C LEU A 630 -4.87 26.02 -25.01
N ARG A 631 -4.30 24.82 -24.81
CA ARG A 631 -3.77 23.93 -25.86
C ARG A 631 -4.15 22.47 -25.62
N ASN A 632 -5.44 22.21 -25.37
CA ASN A 632 -5.94 20.85 -25.19
C ASN A 632 -5.63 19.99 -26.43
N LYS A 633 -5.18 18.75 -26.20
CA LYS A 633 -5.01 17.75 -27.26
C LYS A 633 -6.27 16.91 -27.36
N ASP A 634 -6.76 16.65 -28.57
CA ASP A 634 -7.97 15.84 -28.79
C ASP A 634 -7.81 14.38 -28.31
N SER A 635 -6.58 13.86 -28.30
CA SER A 635 -6.26 12.52 -27.80
C SER A 635 -6.13 12.42 -26.27
N PHE A 636 -6.31 13.53 -25.55
CA PHE A 636 -6.17 13.60 -24.09
C PHE A 636 -7.50 13.96 -23.41
N LEU A 637 -7.73 13.34 -22.27
CA LEU A 637 -8.74 13.74 -21.31
C LEU A 637 -8.12 14.67 -20.27
N TYR A 638 -8.80 15.79 -20.02
CA TYR A 638 -8.52 16.69 -18.91
C TYR A 638 -9.73 16.70 -17.98
N TRP A 639 -9.53 16.44 -16.69
CA TRP A 639 -10.63 16.38 -15.72
C TRP A 639 -10.24 16.98 -14.37
N VAL A 640 -11.28 17.24 -13.57
CA VAL A 640 -11.19 17.86 -12.25
C VAL A 640 -11.80 16.92 -11.22
N GLU A 641 -11.14 16.75 -10.08
CA GLU A 641 -11.66 16.02 -8.91
C GLU A 641 -11.65 16.88 -7.65
N TRP A 642 -12.59 16.66 -6.73
CA TRP A 642 -12.67 17.39 -5.46
C TRP A 642 -13.25 16.53 -4.32
N HIS A 643 -12.89 16.89 -3.09
CA HIS A 643 -13.38 16.18 -1.88
C HIS A 643 -14.60 16.85 -1.26
N LYS A 644 -15.63 16.05 -0.91
CA LYS A 644 -16.91 16.53 -0.34
C LYS A 644 -16.80 17.24 1.02
N ASN A 645 -15.75 16.95 1.80
CA ASN A 645 -15.63 17.39 3.20
C ASN A 645 -14.39 18.26 3.47
N SER A 646 -13.70 18.68 2.41
CA SER A 646 -12.52 19.52 2.54
C SER A 646 -12.89 20.97 2.25
N PRO A 647 -12.32 21.98 2.93
CA PRO A 647 -12.53 23.37 2.55
C PRO A 647 -12.18 23.55 1.07
N GLY A 648 -12.83 24.48 0.35
CA GLY A 648 -12.80 24.66 -1.11
C GLY A 648 -11.45 24.97 -1.79
N GLN A 649 -10.36 24.34 -1.34
CA GLN A 649 -9.00 24.43 -1.82
C GLN A 649 -8.42 23.05 -2.19
N TYR A 650 -9.16 21.95 -1.98
CA TYR A 650 -8.71 20.59 -2.33
C TYR A 650 -9.36 20.12 -3.64
N VAL A 651 -8.99 20.81 -4.72
CA VAL A 651 -9.34 20.44 -6.08
C VAL A 651 -8.09 19.96 -6.80
N TYR A 652 -8.22 18.88 -7.56
CA TYR A 652 -7.16 18.26 -8.34
C TYR A 652 -7.51 18.36 -9.82
N LEU A 653 -6.55 18.77 -10.63
CA LEU A 653 -6.63 18.73 -12.08
C LEU A 653 -5.78 17.56 -12.57
N TYR A 654 -6.27 16.84 -13.55
CA TYR A 654 -5.56 15.72 -14.16
C TYR A 654 -5.60 15.79 -15.68
N SER A 655 -4.57 15.23 -16.31
CA SER A 655 -4.58 14.89 -17.72
C SER A 655 -4.05 13.48 -17.96
N GLN A 656 -4.61 12.79 -18.95
CA GLN A 656 -4.07 11.52 -19.47
C GLN A 656 -4.57 11.28 -20.90
N PRO A 657 -3.89 10.46 -21.72
CA PRO A 657 -4.43 10.01 -23.01
C PRO A 657 -5.75 9.26 -22.82
N ILE A 658 -6.69 9.37 -23.79
CA ILE A 658 -7.97 8.64 -23.73
C ILE A 658 -7.76 7.13 -23.96
N SER A 659 -6.79 6.78 -24.81
CA SER A 659 -6.37 5.42 -25.14
C SER A 659 -4.84 5.32 -25.12
N GLY A 660 -4.32 4.21 -24.59
CA GLY A 660 -2.87 3.99 -24.44
C GLY A 660 -2.26 3.11 -25.52
N GLY A 661 -3.07 2.34 -26.27
CA GLY A 661 -2.58 1.28 -27.15
C GLY A 661 -1.58 1.73 -28.21
N GLN A 662 -1.82 2.87 -28.88
CA GLN A 662 -0.90 3.37 -29.91
C GLN A 662 0.45 3.81 -29.33
N GLU A 663 0.45 4.50 -28.19
CA GLU A 663 1.68 4.93 -27.52
C GLU A 663 2.47 3.72 -26.98
N LEU A 664 1.77 2.70 -26.45
CA LEU A 664 2.36 1.44 -26.04
C LEU A 664 3.03 0.72 -27.20
N TRP A 665 2.39 0.64 -28.37
CA TRP A 665 3.02 0.03 -29.53
C TRP A 665 4.30 0.77 -29.92
N HIS A 666 4.21 2.07 -30.21
CA HIS A 666 5.33 2.83 -30.77
C HIS A 666 6.50 3.04 -29.80
N ARG A 667 6.22 3.20 -28.50
CA ARG A 667 7.26 3.51 -27.51
C ARG A 667 7.74 2.32 -26.71
N PHE A 668 6.97 1.22 -26.68
CA PHE A 668 7.29 0.05 -25.86
C PHE A 668 7.39 -1.22 -26.70
N PHE A 669 6.31 -1.76 -27.26
CA PHE A 669 6.32 -3.08 -27.91
C PHE A 669 7.21 -3.14 -29.16
N ALA A 670 7.24 -2.07 -29.98
CA ALA A 670 8.05 -2.04 -31.20
C ALA A 670 9.58 -2.05 -30.96
N GLN A 671 10.02 -1.96 -29.71
CA GLN A 671 11.44 -1.92 -29.31
C GLN A 671 11.87 -3.17 -28.52
N GLN A 672 11.03 -4.20 -28.43
CA GLN A 672 11.31 -5.43 -27.68
C GLN A 672 11.61 -6.60 -28.61
N ASN A 673 12.49 -7.49 -28.18
CA ASN A 673 12.81 -8.72 -28.92
C ASN A 673 11.71 -9.78 -28.68
N SER A 674 11.37 -10.03 -27.41
CA SER A 674 10.34 -11.01 -27.04
C SER A 674 9.49 -10.48 -25.88
N VAL A 675 8.17 -10.71 -25.95
CA VAL A 675 7.25 -10.30 -24.89
C VAL A 675 6.17 -11.34 -24.66
N ILE A 676 6.08 -11.84 -23.42
CA ILE A 676 4.97 -12.67 -22.94
C ILE A 676 4.02 -11.80 -22.12
N LEU A 677 2.80 -11.62 -22.61
CA LEU A 677 1.71 -10.98 -21.89
C LEU A 677 0.84 -12.07 -21.26
N THR A 678 0.78 -12.15 -19.93
CA THR A 678 0.01 -13.19 -19.25
C THR A 678 -0.88 -12.65 -18.13
N SER A 679 -2.02 -13.32 -17.93
CA SER A 679 -3.01 -13.02 -16.89
C SER A 679 -4.02 -14.18 -16.86
N SER A 680 -4.77 -14.31 -15.77
CA SER A 680 -5.82 -15.34 -15.66
C SER A 680 -7.10 -14.98 -16.42
N THR A 681 -7.22 -13.73 -16.84
CA THR A 681 -8.37 -13.21 -17.57
C THR A 681 -7.89 -12.23 -18.65
N LEU A 682 -7.85 -12.69 -19.90
CA LEU A 682 -7.47 -11.92 -21.09
C LEU A 682 -8.47 -12.09 -22.23
N THR A 683 -9.25 -13.19 -22.23
CA THR A 683 -10.26 -13.45 -23.25
C THR A 683 -11.63 -12.91 -22.84
N VAL A 684 -12.36 -12.42 -23.84
CA VAL A 684 -13.78 -12.08 -23.74
C VAL A 684 -14.50 -12.93 -24.78
N LYS A 685 -15.44 -13.78 -24.35
CA LYS A 685 -16.09 -14.78 -25.23
C LYS A 685 -15.09 -15.69 -25.97
N GLY A 686 -13.98 -16.05 -25.30
CA GLY A 686 -12.92 -16.88 -25.89
C GLY A 686 -12.03 -16.16 -26.91
N SER A 687 -12.16 -14.84 -27.08
CA SER A 687 -11.36 -14.05 -28.02
C SER A 687 -10.40 -13.10 -27.32
N PHE A 688 -9.17 -12.97 -27.85
CA PHE A 688 -8.15 -12.02 -27.42
C PHE A 688 -8.25 -10.64 -28.10
N GLU A 689 -9.21 -10.45 -29.02
CA GLU A 689 -9.32 -9.20 -29.79
C GLU A 689 -9.46 -7.97 -28.91
N TYR A 690 -10.19 -8.07 -27.79
CA TYR A 690 -10.36 -6.95 -26.88
C TYR A 690 -9.02 -6.48 -26.28
N ILE A 691 -8.21 -7.40 -25.75
CA ILE A 691 -6.91 -7.04 -25.17
C ILE A 691 -5.91 -6.62 -26.25
N LYS A 692 -5.94 -7.23 -27.44
CA LYS A 692 -5.11 -6.81 -28.58
C LYS A 692 -5.40 -5.37 -28.96
N ASN A 693 -6.67 -4.98 -29.06
CA ASN A 693 -7.05 -3.60 -29.34
C ASN A 693 -6.62 -2.65 -28.22
N LYS A 694 -6.87 -3.02 -26.96
CA LYS A 694 -6.51 -2.23 -25.77
C LYS A 694 -5.01 -1.93 -25.68
N LEU A 695 -4.16 -2.89 -26.03
CA LEU A 695 -2.70 -2.77 -25.97
C LEU A 695 -2.04 -2.31 -27.28
N GLY A 696 -2.83 -2.11 -28.36
CA GLY A 696 -2.29 -1.70 -29.66
C GLY A 696 -1.65 -2.82 -30.50
N LEU A 697 -2.03 -4.09 -30.28
CA LEU A 697 -1.43 -5.29 -30.88
C LEU A 697 -2.23 -5.89 -32.07
N HIS A 698 -3.24 -5.18 -32.59
CA HIS A 698 -4.26 -5.70 -33.51
C HIS A 698 -3.82 -5.89 -34.97
N HIS A 699 -2.64 -5.40 -35.35
CA HIS A 699 -2.10 -5.48 -36.73
C HIS A 699 -0.77 -6.25 -36.83
N HIS A 700 -0.46 -7.05 -35.81
CA HIS A 700 0.82 -7.75 -35.69
C HIS A 700 0.63 -9.26 -35.60
N ASP A 701 1.63 -10.02 -36.03
CA ASP A 701 1.65 -11.47 -35.87
C ASP A 701 1.95 -11.79 -34.39
N ILE A 702 0.88 -12.04 -33.63
CA ILE A 702 0.92 -12.24 -32.18
C ILE A 702 0.36 -13.63 -31.88
N GLU A 703 1.18 -14.48 -31.28
CA GLU A 703 0.75 -15.81 -30.86
C GLU A 703 -0.19 -15.71 -29.66
N THR A 704 -1.22 -16.55 -29.64
CA THR A 704 -2.22 -16.54 -28.56
C THR A 704 -2.44 -17.94 -28.01
N TYR A 705 -2.32 -18.07 -26.70
CA TYR A 705 -2.50 -19.33 -25.98
C TYR A 705 -3.56 -19.16 -24.90
N SER A 706 -4.48 -20.12 -24.78
CA SER A 706 -5.47 -20.16 -23.71
C SER A 706 -5.40 -21.50 -23.02
N PHE A 707 -5.01 -21.48 -21.74
CA PHE A 707 -4.91 -22.64 -20.88
C PHE A 707 -6.00 -22.55 -19.80
N PRO A 708 -7.00 -23.46 -19.81
CA PRO A 708 -8.10 -23.42 -18.86
C PRO A 708 -7.62 -23.71 -17.43
N SER A 709 -8.43 -23.32 -16.44
CA SER A 709 -8.17 -23.69 -15.05
C SER A 709 -8.32 -25.21 -14.86
N PRO A 710 -7.47 -25.85 -14.04
CA PRO A 710 -7.57 -27.28 -13.75
C PRO A 710 -8.76 -27.63 -12.82
N PHE A 711 -9.38 -26.63 -12.17
CA PHE A 711 -10.41 -26.88 -11.16
C PHE A 711 -11.75 -27.33 -11.77
N ARG A 712 -12.41 -28.26 -11.08
CA ARG A 712 -13.74 -28.77 -11.44
C ARG A 712 -14.85 -27.84 -10.93
N TYR A 713 -14.95 -26.65 -11.49
CA TYR A 713 -15.90 -25.62 -11.02
C TYR A 713 -17.34 -26.09 -10.92
N LYS A 714 -17.82 -26.94 -11.84
CA LYS A 714 -19.17 -27.51 -11.81
C LYS A 714 -19.49 -28.30 -10.53
N GLU A 715 -18.48 -28.92 -9.93
CA GLU A 715 -18.59 -29.72 -8.71
C GLU A 715 -18.26 -28.92 -7.44
N LYS A 716 -17.59 -27.78 -7.59
CA LYS A 716 -17.01 -26.99 -6.47
C LYS A 716 -17.68 -25.64 -6.24
N VAL A 717 -18.27 -25.06 -7.27
CA VAL A 717 -18.95 -23.77 -7.22
C VAL A 717 -20.41 -23.90 -7.62
N LYS A 718 -21.28 -23.32 -6.78
CA LYS A 718 -22.68 -23.09 -7.10
C LYS A 718 -22.92 -21.60 -7.29
N LEU A 719 -23.47 -21.22 -8.43
CA LEU A 719 -23.81 -19.83 -8.75
C LEU A 719 -25.30 -19.61 -8.45
N LEU A 720 -25.58 -18.70 -7.53
CA LEU A 720 -26.92 -18.30 -7.13
C LEU A 720 -27.24 -16.92 -7.69
N VAL A 721 -28.36 -16.78 -8.40
CA VAL A 721 -28.87 -15.50 -8.89
C VAL A 721 -30.10 -15.13 -8.06
N ALA A 722 -30.06 -13.98 -7.39
CA ALA A 722 -31.20 -13.49 -6.62
C ALA A 722 -32.38 -13.15 -7.55
N SER A 723 -33.47 -13.90 -7.44
CA SER A 723 -34.59 -13.85 -8.38
C SER A 723 -35.71 -12.89 -7.97
N ASP A 724 -35.82 -12.56 -6.69
CA ASP A 724 -36.81 -11.64 -6.12
C ASP A 724 -36.23 -10.25 -5.82
N ILE A 725 -34.94 -10.04 -6.08
CA ILE A 725 -34.32 -8.73 -5.88
C ILE A 725 -34.90 -7.71 -6.84
N ALA A 726 -35.24 -6.53 -6.30
CA ALA A 726 -35.80 -5.46 -7.10
C ALA A 726 -34.77 -4.87 -8.06
N GLU A 727 -35.23 -4.43 -9.23
CA GLU A 727 -34.38 -3.61 -10.10
C GLU A 727 -34.13 -2.25 -9.45
N VAL A 728 -32.88 -1.80 -9.49
CA VAL A 728 -32.40 -0.55 -8.87
C VAL A 728 -33.28 0.67 -9.20
N ASN A 729 -33.78 0.74 -10.44
CA ASN A 729 -34.56 1.88 -10.92
C ASN A 729 -36.06 1.78 -10.59
N LYS A 730 -36.50 0.69 -9.95
CA LYS A 730 -37.92 0.42 -9.63
C LYS A 730 -38.25 0.59 -8.15
N VAL A 731 -37.27 0.64 -7.27
CA VAL A 731 -37.45 0.78 -5.80
C VAL A 731 -36.61 1.92 -5.26
N SER A 732 -36.92 2.38 -4.04
CA SER A 732 -36.07 3.35 -3.36
C SER A 732 -34.71 2.73 -2.99
N GLN A 733 -33.68 3.57 -2.88
CA GLN A 733 -32.36 3.12 -2.43
C GLN A 733 -32.41 2.42 -1.07
N ALA A 734 -33.19 2.95 -0.12
CA ALA A 734 -33.38 2.33 1.19
C ALA A 734 -34.01 0.93 1.11
N GLN A 735 -34.99 0.73 0.22
CA GLN A 735 -35.59 -0.59 0.00
C GLN A 735 -34.58 -1.57 -0.63
N TYR A 736 -33.78 -1.11 -1.59
CA TYR A 736 -32.75 -1.93 -2.23
C TYR A 736 -31.63 -2.32 -1.25
N VAL A 737 -31.16 -1.36 -0.44
CA VAL A 737 -30.18 -1.57 0.64
C VAL A 737 -30.67 -2.62 1.62
N LYS A 738 -31.93 -2.52 2.05
CA LYS A 738 -32.54 -3.51 2.96
C LYS A 738 -32.54 -4.91 2.37
N GLN A 739 -32.96 -5.08 1.11
CA GLN A 739 -32.94 -6.38 0.44
C GLN A 739 -31.52 -6.96 0.33
N ILE A 740 -30.52 -6.13 0.00
CA ILE A 740 -29.12 -6.57 -0.05
C ILE A 740 -28.63 -7.01 1.33
N ALA A 741 -28.93 -6.25 2.38
CA ALA A 741 -28.57 -6.60 3.75
C ALA A 741 -29.19 -7.94 4.18
N GLU A 742 -30.47 -8.17 3.88
CA GLU A 742 -31.16 -9.45 4.14
C GLU A 742 -30.50 -10.61 3.37
N TYR A 743 -30.13 -10.41 2.10
CA TYR A 743 -29.40 -11.42 1.34
C TYR A 743 -28.02 -11.74 1.91
N ILE A 744 -27.27 -10.72 2.36
CA ILE A 744 -25.96 -10.89 3.00
C ILE A 744 -26.12 -11.66 4.30
N GLU A 745 -27.08 -11.27 5.15
CA GLU A 745 -27.38 -11.91 6.43
C GLU A 745 -27.67 -13.41 6.22
N GLN A 746 -28.65 -13.74 5.37
CA GLN A 746 -29.04 -15.14 5.14
C GLN A 746 -27.90 -15.96 4.55
N SER A 747 -27.08 -15.36 3.69
CA SER A 747 -25.92 -16.03 3.09
C SER A 747 -24.81 -16.27 4.12
N ALA A 748 -24.49 -15.27 4.95
CA ALA A 748 -23.48 -15.37 6.00
C ALA A 748 -23.85 -16.45 7.02
N LEU A 749 -25.10 -16.43 7.51
CA LEU A 749 -25.63 -17.44 8.43
C LEU A 749 -25.61 -18.88 7.86
N ALA A 750 -25.73 -19.01 6.54
CA ALA A 750 -25.67 -20.30 5.86
C ALA A 750 -24.24 -20.80 5.65
N CYS A 751 -23.30 -19.90 5.29
CA CYS A 751 -21.91 -20.25 5.03
C CYS A 751 -21.13 -20.54 6.31
N LYS A 752 -21.39 -19.76 7.38
CA LYS A 752 -20.68 -19.82 8.67
C LYS A 752 -19.16 -19.59 8.57
N GLY A 753 -18.68 -18.97 7.51
CA GLY A 753 -17.28 -18.59 7.38
C GLY A 753 -17.11 -17.28 6.63
N ARG A 754 -15.97 -17.15 5.94
CA ARG A 754 -15.51 -15.90 5.33
C ARG A 754 -16.33 -15.55 4.09
N MET A 755 -16.95 -14.37 4.10
CA MET A 755 -17.76 -13.83 3.00
C MET A 755 -17.19 -12.51 2.49
N LEU A 756 -16.99 -12.41 1.17
CA LEU A 756 -16.59 -11.18 0.49
C LEU A 756 -17.78 -10.63 -0.30
N VAL A 757 -18.15 -9.38 -0.06
CA VAL A 757 -19.23 -8.68 -0.75
C VAL A 757 -18.68 -7.51 -1.52
N LEU A 758 -18.88 -7.53 -2.84
CA LEU A 758 -18.34 -6.55 -3.76
C LEU A 758 -19.41 -5.59 -4.25
N PHE A 759 -19.17 -4.30 -4.01
CA PHE A 759 -20.01 -3.18 -4.39
C PHE A 759 -19.42 -2.39 -5.56
N THR A 760 -20.29 -1.79 -6.36
CA THR A 760 -19.91 -0.80 -7.38
C THR A 760 -20.02 0.64 -6.87
N SER A 761 -20.54 0.86 -5.66
CA SER A 761 -20.73 2.18 -5.03
C SER A 761 -20.29 2.16 -3.56
N GLN A 762 -19.47 3.15 -3.18
CA GLN A 762 -19.09 3.40 -1.79
C GLN A 762 -20.28 3.80 -0.91
N GLU A 763 -21.21 4.57 -1.47
CA GLU A 763 -22.43 5.00 -0.77
C GLU A 763 -23.29 3.81 -0.37
N MET A 764 -23.53 2.91 -1.32
CA MET A 764 -24.28 1.67 -1.06
C MET A 764 -23.58 0.76 -0.05
N LEU A 765 -22.24 0.67 -0.12
CA LEU A 765 -21.46 -0.10 0.85
C LEU A 765 -21.69 0.45 2.26
N ARG A 766 -21.64 1.77 2.44
CA ARG A 766 -21.89 2.41 3.74
C ARG A 766 -23.32 2.19 4.23
N ASP A 767 -24.32 2.37 3.37
CA ASP A 767 -25.72 2.18 3.75
C ASP A 767 -26.01 0.73 4.17
N VAL A 768 -25.43 -0.23 3.46
CA VAL A 768 -25.53 -1.66 3.78
C VAL A 768 -24.74 -2.00 5.05
N HIS A 769 -23.57 -1.41 5.27
CA HIS A 769 -22.80 -1.59 6.51
C HIS A 769 -23.63 -1.21 7.74
N GLU A 770 -24.24 -0.02 7.74
CA GLU A 770 -25.08 0.43 8.86
C GLU A 770 -26.28 -0.51 9.05
N SER A 771 -26.92 -0.93 7.96
CA SER A 771 -28.04 -1.87 8.03
C SER A 771 -27.64 -3.24 8.60
N LEU A 772 -26.45 -3.76 8.26
CA LEU A 772 -25.94 -5.02 8.79
C LEU A 772 -25.53 -4.92 10.26
N ARG A 773 -25.00 -3.77 10.68
CA ARG A 773 -24.58 -3.52 12.07
C ARG A 773 -25.75 -3.52 13.05
N GLU A 774 -26.95 -3.19 12.59
CA GLU A 774 -28.17 -3.21 13.40
C GLU A 774 -28.76 -4.63 13.59
N LEU A 775 -28.24 -5.65 12.88
CA LEU A 775 -28.75 -7.02 12.93
C LEU A 775 -28.05 -7.83 14.03
N SER A 776 -28.80 -8.19 15.08
CA SER A 776 -28.29 -9.03 16.18
C SER A 776 -27.93 -10.46 15.75
N SER A 777 -28.47 -10.94 14.63
CA SER A 777 -28.18 -12.26 14.06
C SER A 777 -26.73 -12.41 13.59
N LEU A 778 -26.02 -11.30 13.35
CA LEU A 778 -24.63 -11.26 12.88
C LEU A 778 -23.63 -10.88 13.98
N GLU A 779 -24.02 -10.88 15.26
CA GLU A 779 -23.12 -10.58 16.38
C GLU A 779 -21.86 -11.48 16.39
N ASP A 780 -22.00 -12.73 15.94
CA ASP A 780 -20.92 -13.72 15.77
C ASP A 780 -19.95 -13.42 14.60
N PHE A 781 -20.24 -12.43 13.75
CA PHE A 781 -19.46 -12.14 12.54
C PHE A 781 -18.69 -10.84 12.68
N ASN A 782 -17.40 -10.88 12.36
CA ASN A 782 -16.63 -9.64 12.25
C ASN A 782 -16.97 -8.89 10.95
N LEU A 783 -17.64 -7.75 11.06
CA LEU A 783 -18.01 -6.90 9.93
C LEU A 783 -16.89 -5.91 9.58
N LEU A 784 -16.22 -6.17 8.47
CA LEU A 784 -15.12 -5.36 7.95
C LEU A 784 -15.59 -4.58 6.72
N SER A 785 -15.28 -3.28 6.66
CA SER A 785 -15.73 -2.44 5.56
C SER A 785 -14.70 -1.42 5.14
N GLN A 786 -14.44 -1.37 3.84
CA GLN A 786 -13.57 -0.36 3.24
C GLN A 786 -14.09 1.05 3.50
N GLY A 787 -13.21 1.94 3.97
CA GLY A 787 -13.57 3.34 4.24
C GLY A 787 -14.28 3.57 5.57
N ILE A 788 -14.63 2.51 6.30
CA ILE A 788 -15.23 2.57 7.64
C ILE A 788 -14.27 1.95 8.66
N SER A 789 -13.99 0.64 8.54
CA SER A 789 -13.14 -0.09 9.49
C SER A 789 -11.65 0.23 9.29
N SER A 790 -11.23 0.46 8.05
CA SER A 790 -9.88 0.90 7.68
C SER A 790 -9.85 1.42 6.25
N ASN A 791 -8.98 2.41 5.98
CA ASN A 791 -8.68 2.85 4.61
C ASN A 791 -7.58 1.99 3.95
N SER A 792 -6.77 1.29 4.75
CA SER A 792 -5.74 0.37 4.25
C SER A 792 -6.36 -0.97 3.88
N LYS A 793 -6.29 -1.32 2.58
CA LYS A 793 -6.72 -2.63 2.06
C LYS A 793 -5.97 -3.78 2.72
N THR A 794 -4.66 -3.64 2.87
CA THR A 794 -3.78 -4.65 3.49
C THR A 794 -4.22 -4.97 4.91
N ARG A 795 -4.58 -3.95 5.72
CA ARG A 795 -5.12 -4.18 7.06
C ARG A 795 -6.47 -4.89 7.04
N LEU A 796 -7.37 -4.51 6.13
CA LEU A 796 -8.68 -5.17 6.00
C LEU A 796 -8.55 -6.64 5.62
N ILE A 797 -7.63 -6.97 4.70
CA ILE A 797 -7.35 -8.35 4.29
C ILE A 797 -6.78 -9.14 5.47
N LYS A 798 -5.81 -8.59 6.21
CA LYS A 798 -5.26 -9.24 7.41
C LYS A 798 -6.35 -9.51 8.45
N TYR A 799 -7.22 -8.54 8.74
CA TYR A 799 -8.34 -8.79 9.65
C TYR A 799 -9.28 -9.86 9.10
N PHE A 800 -9.61 -9.81 7.82
CA PHE A 800 -10.48 -10.81 7.19
C PHE A 800 -9.92 -12.23 7.28
N GLN A 801 -8.59 -12.39 7.24
CA GLN A 801 -7.91 -13.68 7.39
C GLN A 801 -7.82 -14.17 8.84
N ASN A 802 -7.75 -13.26 9.81
CA ASN A 802 -7.58 -13.62 11.22
C ASN A 802 -8.87 -14.10 11.90
N PHE A 803 -10.04 -13.90 11.28
CA PHE A 803 -11.33 -14.32 11.84
C PHE A 803 -11.99 -15.37 10.95
N ASP A 804 -12.46 -16.46 11.54
CA ASP A 804 -13.12 -17.55 10.81
C ASP A 804 -14.52 -17.13 10.31
N LYS A 805 -15.26 -16.38 11.12
CA LYS A 805 -16.52 -15.74 10.75
C LYS A 805 -16.31 -14.26 10.49
N SER A 806 -16.24 -13.88 9.21
CA SER A 806 -16.07 -12.48 8.84
C SER A 806 -16.78 -12.14 7.55
N ILE A 807 -17.26 -10.89 7.48
CA ILE A 807 -17.91 -10.33 6.30
C ILE A 807 -17.09 -9.11 5.89
N LEU A 808 -16.47 -9.18 4.72
CA LEU A 808 -15.70 -8.08 4.17
C LEU A 808 -16.49 -7.39 3.05
N LEU A 809 -16.84 -6.13 3.26
CA LEU A 809 -17.46 -5.27 2.26
C LEU A 809 -16.38 -4.44 1.56
N GLY A 810 -16.26 -4.61 0.23
CA GLY A 810 -15.26 -3.93 -0.60
C GLY A 810 -15.86 -3.32 -1.87
N THR A 811 -15.21 -2.29 -2.41
CA THR A 811 -15.62 -1.65 -3.68
C THR A 811 -14.78 -2.11 -4.89
N SER A 812 -14.87 -1.41 -6.03
CA SER A 812 -14.07 -1.63 -7.25
C SER A 812 -12.59 -1.94 -6.98
N SER A 813 -12.00 -1.25 -6.01
CA SER A 813 -10.60 -1.42 -5.64
C SER A 813 -10.25 -2.79 -5.03
N PHE A 814 -11.24 -3.57 -4.59
CA PHE A 814 -11.10 -4.95 -4.14
C PHE A 814 -11.22 -5.94 -5.28
N TRP A 815 -11.58 -5.55 -6.51
CA TRP A 815 -11.66 -6.43 -7.69
C TRP A 815 -10.30 -6.70 -8.33
N ASP A 816 -9.34 -5.78 -8.17
CA ASP A 816 -7.99 -5.86 -8.71
C ASP A 816 -6.96 -6.18 -7.60
N GLY A 817 -5.97 -7.02 -7.89
CA GLY A 817 -4.73 -7.13 -7.11
C GLY A 817 -4.87 -7.59 -5.64
N LEU A 818 -5.88 -8.41 -5.33
CA LEU A 818 -6.07 -8.94 -3.98
C LEU A 818 -5.86 -10.45 -4.02
N ASP A 819 -4.80 -10.88 -3.35
CA ASP A 819 -4.54 -12.28 -3.07
C ASP A 819 -5.05 -12.60 -1.66
N LEU A 820 -5.92 -13.60 -1.53
CA LEU A 820 -6.33 -14.18 -0.25
C LEU A 820 -5.58 -15.52 -0.09
N PRO A 821 -4.30 -15.52 0.31
CA PRO A 821 -3.63 -16.76 0.67
C PRO A 821 -4.21 -17.30 1.99
N GLY A 822 -4.55 -18.60 2.03
CA GLY A 822 -5.09 -19.30 3.20
C GLY A 822 -6.55 -19.75 3.06
N GLU A 823 -6.96 -20.76 3.85
CA GLU A 823 -8.30 -21.40 3.83
C GLU A 823 -9.47 -20.40 3.89
N THR A 824 -10.62 -20.73 3.32
CA THR A 824 -10.91 -20.32 1.95
C THR A 824 -12.06 -19.31 2.02
N LEU A 825 -12.07 -18.31 1.14
CA LEU A 825 -13.28 -17.53 0.88
C LEU A 825 -14.42 -18.49 0.53
N GLN A 826 -15.44 -18.62 1.38
CA GLN A 826 -16.52 -19.59 1.17
C GLN A 826 -17.65 -19.00 0.32
N CYS A 827 -17.89 -17.68 0.46
CA CYS A 827 -18.94 -17.00 -0.25
C CYS A 827 -18.43 -15.71 -0.86
N LEU A 828 -18.58 -15.59 -2.17
CA LEU A 828 -18.38 -14.35 -2.90
C LEU A 828 -19.73 -13.84 -3.38
N MET A 829 -20.11 -12.64 -2.97
CA MET A 829 -21.32 -11.97 -3.43
C MET A 829 -20.97 -10.72 -4.22
N ILE A 830 -21.61 -10.55 -5.38
CA ILE A 830 -21.56 -9.30 -6.14
C ILE A 830 -22.93 -8.64 -6.09
N VAL A 831 -22.95 -7.39 -5.64
CA VAL A 831 -24.20 -6.64 -5.47
C VAL A 831 -24.75 -6.20 -6.83
N ARG A 832 -23.87 -5.87 -7.76
CA ARG A 832 -24.20 -5.47 -9.14
C ARG A 832 -23.17 -5.99 -10.12
N LEU A 833 -23.57 -6.16 -11.38
CA LEU A 833 -22.62 -6.41 -12.46
C LEU A 833 -21.57 -5.27 -12.51
N PRO A 834 -20.26 -5.59 -12.62
CA PRO A 834 -19.16 -4.66 -12.37
C PRO A 834 -18.86 -3.72 -13.54
N PHE A 835 -19.90 -3.10 -14.11
CA PHE A 835 -19.73 -2.04 -15.10
C PHE A 835 -19.03 -0.82 -14.49
N SER A 836 -18.08 -0.25 -15.21
CA SER A 836 -17.50 1.05 -14.85
C SER A 836 -18.60 2.11 -14.77
N PRO A 837 -18.56 3.02 -13.78
CA PRO A 837 -19.53 4.10 -13.70
C PRO A 837 -19.50 4.94 -14.99
N PRO A 838 -20.64 5.11 -15.70
CA PRO A 838 -20.67 5.81 -16.98
C PRO A 838 -20.34 7.31 -16.85
N ASN A 839 -20.44 7.84 -15.63
CA ASN A 839 -20.14 9.21 -15.26
C ASN A 839 -18.69 9.41 -14.79
N GLU A 840 -17.87 8.35 -14.74
CA GLU A 840 -16.44 8.47 -14.50
C GLU A 840 -15.77 9.14 -15.72
N PRO A 841 -14.94 10.19 -15.55
CA PRO A 841 -14.44 10.99 -16.66
C PRO A 841 -13.75 10.18 -17.77
N LEU A 842 -12.90 9.22 -17.40
CA LEU A 842 -12.19 8.37 -18.39
C LEU A 842 -13.13 7.44 -19.14
N THR A 843 -14.09 6.84 -18.43
CA THR A 843 -15.12 5.98 -19.03
C THR A 843 -16.00 6.77 -19.99
N GLU A 844 -16.43 7.97 -19.61
CA GLU A 844 -17.22 8.88 -20.44
C GLU A 844 -16.45 9.26 -21.71
N ALA A 845 -15.21 9.72 -21.57
CA ALA A 845 -14.36 10.14 -22.70
C ALA A 845 -14.09 9.01 -23.70
N ARG A 846 -13.80 7.79 -23.21
CA ARG A 846 -13.64 6.60 -24.08
C ARG A 846 -14.93 6.27 -24.81
N CYS A 847 -16.07 6.34 -24.12
CA CYS A 847 -17.35 6.08 -24.76
C CYS A 847 -17.71 7.14 -25.81
N ASP A 848 -17.36 8.40 -25.57
CA ASP A 848 -17.56 9.49 -26.53
C ASP A 848 -16.68 9.31 -27.76
N GLN A 849 -15.41 8.93 -27.59
CA GLN A 849 -14.50 8.63 -28.69
C GLN A 849 -15.02 7.48 -29.57
N ILE A 850 -15.42 6.35 -28.96
CA ILE A 850 -15.98 5.20 -29.69
C ILE A 850 -17.26 5.60 -30.44
N ARG A 851 -18.13 6.42 -29.81
CA ARG A 851 -19.33 6.96 -30.47
C ARG A 851 -19.00 7.86 -31.66
N ALA A 852 -17.98 8.70 -31.55
CA ALA A 852 -17.54 9.61 -32.62
C ALA A 852 -17.03 8.83 -33.85
N GLU A 853 -16.48 7.64 -33.64
CA GLU A 853 -16.04 6.72 -34.70
C GLU A 853 -17.18 5.87 -35.29
N GLY A 854 -18.44 6.10 -34.88
CA GLY A 854 -19.61 5.37 -35.38
C GLY A 854 -19.79 3.98 -34.78
N ARG A 855 -19.05 3.66 -33.71
CA ARG A 855 -19.04 2.36 -33.04
C ARG A 855 -19.89 2.38 -31.77
N ASN A 856 -20.21 1.20 -31.21
CA ASN A 856 -21.04 1.10 -30.00
C ASN A 856 -20.16 0.89 -28.74
N PRO A 857 -20.09 1.88 -27.83
CA PRO A 857 -19.24 1.79 -26.62
C PRO A 857 -19.65 0.70 -25.65
N PHE A 858 -20.94 0.36 -25.61
CA PHE A 858 -21.41 -0.69 -24.71
C PHE A 858 -20.79 -2.03 -25.09
N THR A 859 -20.84 -2.38 -26.38
CA THR A 859 -20.34 -3.67 -26.87
C THR A 859 -18.81 -3.70 -26.99
N GLU A 860 -18.17 -2.58 -27.31
CA GLU A 860 -16.73 -2.54 -27.56
C GLU A 860 -15.88 -2.20 -26.34
N TYR A 861 -16.45 -1.59 -25.30
CA TYR A 861 -15.70 -1.15 -24.12
C TYR A 861 -16.37 -1.58 -22.81
N ALA A 862 -17.59 -1.12 -22.53
CA ALA A 862 -18.20 -1.28 -21.21
C ALA A 862 -18.48 -2.74 -20.85
N LEU A 863 -18.98 -3.55 -21.80
CA LEU A 863 -19.27 -4.96 -21.59
C LEU A 863 -17.99 -5.81 -21.47
N PRO A 864 -16.99 -5.72 -22.37
CA PRO A 864 -15.72 -6.41 -22.21
C PRO A 864 -15.01 -6.13 -20.87
N GLU A 865 -14.90 -4.87 -20.45
CA GLU A 865 -14.29 -4.50 -19.16
C GLU A 865 -15.05 -5.14 -17.99
N ALA A 866 -16.38 -5.07 -18.00
CA ALA A 866 -17.21 -5.66 -16.95
C ALA A 866 -17.04 -7.20 -16.90
N ILE A 867 -16.95 -7.86 -18.05
CA ILE A 867 -16.72 -9.31 -18.13
C ILE A 867 -15.35 -9.68 -17.55
N MET A 868 -14.29 -8.94 -17.90
CA MET A 868 -12.95 -9.19 -17.36
C MET A 868 -12.93 -9.06 -15.84
N ARG A 869 -13.48 -7.97 -15.29
CA ARG A 869 -13.59 -7.78 -13.83
C ARG A 869 -14.43 -8.86 -13.16
N PHE A 870 -15.54 -9.27 -13.79
CA PHE A 870 -16.39 -10.34 -13.29
C PHE A 870 -15.62 -11.67 -13.17
N ARG A 871 -14.84 -12.04 -14.21
CA ARG A 871 -13.98 -13.23 -14.17
C ARG A 871 -12.91 -13.14 -13.09
N GLN A 872 -12.32 -11.97 -12.88
CA GLN A 872 -11.32 -11.76 -11.83
C GLN A 872 -11.91 -11.90 -10.43
N GLY A 873 -13.12 -11.36 -10.23
CA GLY A 873 -13.91 -11.59 -9.03
C GLY A 873 -14.12 -13.09 -8.80
N PHE A 874 -14.67 -13.77 -9.80
CA PHE A 874 -14.95 -15.21 -9.75
C PHE A 874 -13.71 -16.06 -9.43
N GLY A 875 -12.57 -15.76 -10.04
CA GLY A 875 -11.31 -16.47 -9.87
C GLY A 875 -10.73 -16.42 -8.44
N ARG A 876 -11.31 -15.64 -7.52
CA ARG A 876 -10.88 -15.58 -6.11
C ARG A 876 -11.53 -16.64 -5.24
N LEU A 877 -12.64 -17.22 -5.69
CA LEU A 877 -13.45 -18.14 -4.89
C LEU A 877 -12.77 -19.49 -4.69
N ILE A 878 -12.08 -20.00 -5.72
CA ILE A 878 -11.43 -21.32 -5.71
C ILE A 878 -9.93 -21.15 -5.97
N ARG A 879 -9.11 -21.64 -5.05
CA ARG A 879 -7.64 -21.60 -5.11
C ARG A 879 -6.99 -22.98 -4.98
N THR A 880 -7.68 -23.94 -4.38
CA THR A 880 -7.24 -25.33 -4.21
C THR A 880 -8.28 -26.32 -4.74
N ASN A 881 -7.89 -27.59 -4.88
CA ASN A 881 -8.81 -28.66 -5.30
C ASN A 881 -9.84 -29.03 -4.22
N ASP A 882 -9.60 -28.68 -2.95
CA ASP A 882 -10.49 -29.04 -1.85
C ASP A 882 -11.57 -27.97 -1.61
N ASP A 883 -11.32 -26.74 -2.05
CA ASP A 883 -12.23 -25.62 -1.90
C ASP A 883 -13.63 -25.91 -2.48
N LYS A 884 -14.66 -25.54 -1.72
CA LYS A 884 -16.04 -25.40 -2.18
C LYS A 884 -16.49 -23.97 -1.92
N GLY A 885 -17.19 -23.37 -2.87
CA GLY A 885 -17.61 -21.98 -2.77
C GLY A 885 -19.02 -21.72 -3.29
N ILE A 886 -19.63 -20.66 -2.79
CA ILE A 886 -20.87 -20.08 -3.30
C ILE A 886 -20.55 -18.76 -3.99
N PHE A 887 -21.08 -18.57 -5.19
CA PHE A 887 -21.02 -17.30 -5.90
C PHE A 887 -22.43 -16.73 -6.06
N ILE A 888 -22.70 -15.57 -5.45
CA ILE A 888 -24.03 -14.94 -5.44
C ILE A 888 -24.02 -13.68 -6.29
N VAL A 889 -24.98 -13.57 -7.21
CA VAL A 889 -25.19 -12.40 -8.06
C VAL A 889 -26.54 -11.76 -7.72
N CYS A 890 -26.49 -10.58 -7.09
CA CYS A 890 -27.66 -9.79 -6.72
C CYS A 890 -28.12 -8.83 -7.85
N ASP A 891 -27.98 -9.28 -9.11
CA ASP A 891 -28.29 -8.49 -10.30
C ASP A 891 -28.97 -9.35 -11.37
N ARG A 892 -30.29 -9.17 -11.51
CA ARG A 892 -31.12 -9.95 -12.43
C ARG A 892 -30.71 -9.81 -13.89
N ARG A 893 -29.97 -8.76 -14.26
CA ARG A 893 -29.56 -8.52 -15.65
C ARG A 893 -28.71 -9.65 -16.20
N ILE A 894 -28.02 -10.42 -15.34
CA ILE A 894 -27.25 -11.60 -15.75
C ILE A 894 -28.12 -12.70 -16.41
N VAL A 895 -29.40 -12.80 -16.04
CA VAL A 895 -30.35 -13.75 -16.63
C VAL A 895 -31.38 -13.09 -17.55
N THR A 896 -31.79 -11.84 -17.29
CA THR A 896 -32.88 -11.18 -18.02
C THR A 896 -32.45 -10.48 -19.31
N THR A 897 -31.16 -10.13 -19.45
CA THR A 897 -30.66 -9.39 -20.63
C THR A 897 -29.94 -10.30 -21.62
N GLN A 898 -29.87 -9.88 -22.88
CA GLN A 898 -29.17 -10.65 -23.92
C GLN A 898 -27.67 -10.76 -23.63
N TYR A 899 -27.05 -9.70 -23.12
CA TYR A 899 -25.62 -9.69 -22.77
C TYR A 899 -25.33 -10.44 -21.46
N GLY A 900 -26.32 -10.75 -20.64
CA GLY A 900 -26.14 -11.52 -19.40
C GLY A 900 -25.51 -12.90 -19.66
N LYS A 901 -25.87 -13.53 -20.79
CA LYS A 901 -25.26 -14.77 -21.27
C LYS A 901 -23.76 -14.65 -21.50
N ASP A 902 -23.28 -13.47 -21.89
CA ASP A 902 -21.87 -13.24 -22.15
C ASP A 902 -21.03 -13.33 -20.86
N PHE A 903 -21.58 -12.93 -19.70
CA PHE A 903 -20.93 -13.11 -18.40
C PHE A 903 -20.81 -14.60 -18.05
N LEU A 904 -21.89 -15.36 -18.22
CA LEU A 904 -21.94 -16.79 -17.89
C LEU A 904 -21.04 -17.62 -18.82
N LEU A 905 -21.00 -17.31 -20.12
CA LEU A 905 -20.10 -17.97 -21.08
C LEU A 905 -18.63 -17.62 -20.87
N SER A 906 -18.34 -16.55 -20.13
CA SER A 906 -16.99 -16.09 -19.87
C SER A 906 -16.40 -16.67 -18.58
N ILE A 907 -17.15 -17.39 -17.76
CA ILE A 907 -16.63 -18.14 -16.60
C ILE A 907 -16.65 -19.65 -16.88
N PRO A 908 -15.90 -20.45 -16.12
CA PRO A 908 -16.01 -21.92 -16.18
C PRO A 908 -17.45 -22.40 -15.96
N ASP A 909 -17.78 -23.58 -16.51
CA ASP A 909 -19.11 -24.18 -16.35
C ASP A 909 -19.44 -24.41 -14.86
N VAL A 910 -20.57 -23.85 -14.41
CA VAL A 910 -21.05 -23.91 -13.02
C VAL A 910 -22.56 -24.15 -13.01
N ALA A 911 -23.05 -24.75 -11.93
CA ALA A 911 -24.49 -24.87 -11.71
C ALA A 911 -25.10 -23.50 -11.40
N VAL A 912 -25.89 -22.96 -12.33
CA VAL A 912 -26.61 -21.68 -12.17
C VAL A 912 -28.02 -21.96 -11.66
N ASN A 913 -28.37 -21.38 -10.52
CA ASN A 913 -29.71 -21.47 -9.92
C ASN A 913 -30.26 -20.09 -9.58
N GLU A 914 -31.47 -19.79 -10.03
CA GLU A 914 -32.24 -18.66 -9.53
C GLU A 914 -32.85 -19.03 -8.17
N VAL A 915 -32.65 -18.17 -7.16
CA VAL A 915 -33.13 -18.37 -5.78
C VAL A 915 -33.75 -17.09 -5.24
N ASN A 916 -34.80 -17.22 -4.43
CA ASN A 916 -35.39 -16.10 -3.69
C ASN A 916 -34.76 -16.01 -2.28
N LEU A 917 -35.10 -14.95 -1.53
CA LEU A 917 -34.54 -14.70 -0.20
C LEU A 917 -34.85 -15.82 0.81
N HIS A 918 -36.02 -16.46 0.71
CA HIS A 918 -36.41 -17.53 1.63
C HIS A 918 -35.65 -18.85 1.37
N ASP A 919 -35.25 -19.09 0.12
CA ASP A 919 -34.61 -20.33 -0.31
C ASP A 919 -33.07 -20.26 -0.34
N VAL A 920 -32.49 -19.04 -0.35
CA VAL A 920 -31.03 -18.84 -0.46
C VAL A 920 -30.28 -19.58 0.65
N GLN A 921 -30.77 -19.50 1.89
CA GLN A 921 -30.11 -20.12 3.04
C GLN A 921 -30.08 -21.66 2.92
N ASN A 922 -31.21 -22.25 2.48
CA ASN A 922 -31.32 -23.69 2.29
C ASN A 922 -30.46 -24.18 1.11
N SER A 923 -30.44 -23.42 0.02
CA SER A 923 -29.65 -23.73 -1.17
C SER A 923 -28.14 -23.74 -0.90
N ILE A 924 -27.67 -22.80 -0.06
CA ILE A 924 -26.27 -22.74 0.40
C ILE A 924 -25.96 -23.91 1.34
N LYS A 925 -26.77 -24.13 2.38
CA LYS A 925 -26.57 -25.23 3.34
C LYS A 925 -26.55 -26.60 2.67
N GLN A 926 -27.34 -26.81 1.61
CA GLN A 926 -27.32 -28.06 0.85
C GLN A 926 -26.04 -28.28 0.05
N TRP A 927 -25.38 -27.21 -0.41
CA TRP A 927 -24.16 -27.29 -1.23
C TRP A 927 -22.90 -27.48 -0.40
N LEU A 928 -22.84 -26.81 0.76
CA LEU A 928 -21.68 -26.83 1.65
C LEU A 928 -21.64 -28.06 2.57
N LYS A 929 -22.75 -28.83 2.66
CA LYS A 929 -22.73 -30.20 3.21
C LYS A 929 -21.93 -31.14 2.32
#